data_AF-A0A7D7U2T8-F1
#
_entry.id   AF-A0A7D7U2T8-F1
#
_cell.length_a   1.000
_cell.length_b   1.000
_cell.length_c   1.000
_cell.angle_alpha   90.00
_cell.angle_beta   90.00
_cell.angle_gamma   90.00
#
_symmetry.space_group_name_H-M   'P 1'
#
loop_
_entity.id
_entity.type
_entity.pdbx_description
1 polymer ?
#
loop_
_entity_poly.entity_id
_entity_poly.type
_entity_poly.pdbx_seq_one_letter_code
_entity_poly.pdbx_strand_id
1 'polypeptide(L)'
;MKNKNIIKFVGLLGVGSFVMLAAASCTQRVSQVTKSSSTNTNQNSSSNSRNMSGETPNENATSKSGAGMNNPSSGGAKANDPAQQLASARQALNNLLDTENNNVNLYSDYAQIQNALKTAYKTTKDASENTNASLDEVKSLQTALQAAIDKAATDKKAFDNNNQALVTAYNELKVTLQSKATTLDGLSEDKYSAIKNKLISLFDVGTGIIDQKLDSISRTTSLAADNVSKANKDIKDALSALDGWKTNADALATSYVKQALVKTQLTGVTNNMDQPGNYSFVGYSVDVTSGSNMTPNWSFAQRKAWTSNDNILNTDKPVTDVSWIYGLVGTDAKYTLTFNYYGPSTGYLYFPYKLVKSGDSGNVALQYKLNDAPEATAITFDEGDTYNGKTPSVSDINVAKITLTDLKFGANKIEFSLPTGDPAKVAPMIGNMYLTSNSDNANKISNSIFGNDVTSDNSVTVNLLNGYSLGTNYSMLFYQLSNYTVNDAMPTSEPAYLVGFIGGAQIRNVSPTPSNNNTSPAQDNDSRTLTIYVNVPKTGEYSIHSTYIYSAGSSDTTTTRSIKFSTDSSNDSNAVSITVKSLGSWSKLGQIDTSSSETSGITTGSKRTLNLQQGLNKVIVSQVSGDTPYIGNLTFTLSDTPQENANPSTTVASTMPESR
;
A
#
# COMPACT_ATOMS: atom_id res chain seq x y z
N MET A 1 20.17 -41.29 24.49
CA MET A 1 21.03 -40.84 25.59
C MET A 1 21.81 -39.60 25.15
N LYS A 2 21.40 -38.42 25.63
CA LYS A 2 22.21 -37.20 25.90
C LYS A 2 21.20 -36.09 26.23
N ASN A 3 20.90 -35.93 27.51
CA ASN A 3 20.06 -34.88 28.06
C ASN A 3 20.81 -33.54 27.98
N LYS A 4 20.20 -32.53 27.36
CA LYS A 4 20.57 -31.12 27.53
C LYS A 4 19.43 -30.42 28.25
N ASN A 5 19.65 -30.09 29.52
CA ASN A 5 18.79 -29.23 30.31
C ASN A 5 18.86 -27.81 29.75
N ILE A 6 17.75 -27.32 29.17
CA ILE A 6 17.52 -25.91 28.94
C ILE A 6 16.48 -25.46 29.97
N ILE A 7 16.96 -24.72 30.96
CA ILE A 7 16.15 -24.03 31.96
C ILE A 7 15.40 -22.91 31.23
N LYS A 8 14.08 -23.06 31.09
CA LYS A 8 13.18 -22.00 30.62
C LYS A 8 12.78 -21.13 31.81
N PHE A 9 13.22 -19.88 31.84
CA PHE A 9 12.63 -18.85 32.69
C PHE A 9 11.23 -18.53 32.14
N VAL A 10 10.19 -19.02 32.83
CA VAL A 10 8.82 -18.54 32.63
C VAL A 10 8.68 -17.28 33.46
N GLY A 11 8.74 -16.12 32.78
CA GLY A 11 8.37 -14.83 33.37
C GLY A 11 6.87 -14.83 33.65
N LEU A 12 6.52 -15.02 34.92
CA LEU A 12 5.17 -14.95 35.46
C LEU A 12 4.73 -13.47 35.46
N LEU A 13 4.20 -12.98 34.34
CA LEU A 13 3.45 -11.72 34.29
C LEU A 13 2.10 -11.95 34.95
N GLY A 14 2.00 -11.57 36.22
CA GLY A 14 0.74 -11.51 36.95
C GLY A 14 -0.18 -10.46 36.34
N VAL A 15 -1.12 -10.92 35.51
CA VAL A 15 -2.27 -10.15 35.06
C VAL A 15 -3.24 -10.03 36.24
N GLY A 16 -3.07 -8.99 37.04
CA GLY A 16 -4.07 -8.56 38.02
C GLY A 16 -5.13 -7.70 37.36
N SER A 17 -6.11 -8.32 36.70
CA SER A 17 -7.31 -7.63 36.23
C SER A 17 -8.19 -7.25 37.42
N PHE A 18 -8.16 -5.97 37.81
CA PHE A 18 -9.27 -5.37 38.56
C PHE A 18 -10.13 -4.59 37.58
N VAL A 19 -11.25 -5.22 37.19
CA VAL A 19 -12.37 -4.53 36.54
C VAL A 19 -13.02 -3.63 37.59
N MET A 20 -12.82 -2.31 37.48
CA MET A 20 -13.71 -1.36 38.14
C MET A 20 -15.00 -1.29 37.32
N LEU A 21 -16.04 -1.89 37.88
CA LEU A 21 -17.40 -1.83 37.37
C LEU A 21 -17.94 -0.41 37.57
N ALA A 22 -17.92 0.41 36.53
CA ALA A 22 -18.69 1.65 36.50
C ALA A 22 -20.17 1.29 36.23
N ALA A 23 -21.01 1.45 37.24
CA ALA A 23 -22.46 1.32 37.08
C ALA A 23 -22.99 2.52 36.27
N ALA A 24 -23.24 2.32 34.99
CA ALA A 24 -24.06 3.21 34.18
C ALA A 24 -25.55 2.96 34.52
N SER A 25 -26.22 3.95 35.10
CA SER A 25 -27.64 3.90 35.40
C SER A 25 -28.48 4.03 34.12
N CYS A 26 -29.12 2.92 33.74
CA CYS A 26 -30.40 2.74 33.06
C CYS A 26 -30.98 3.90 32.23
N THR A 27 -31.00 3.70 30.90
CA THR A 27 -31.97 4.32 29.98
C THR A 27 -33.20 3.40 29.87
N GLN A 28 -34.38 3.90 30.23
CA GLN A 28 -35.66 3.20 30.03
C GLN A 28 -36.01 3.11 28.54
N ARG A 29 -36.40 1.91 28.08
CA ARG A 29 -37.10 1.71 26.81
C ARG A 29 -38.55 2.15 26.99
N VAL A 30 -39.03 3.03 26.12
CA VAL A 30 -40.45 3.28 25.86
C VAL A 30 -40.76 2.85 24.43
N SER A 31 -41.82 2.06 24.30
CA SER A 31 -42.35 1.44 23.09
C SER A 31 -42.77 2.46 22.02
N GLN A 32 -42.55 2.09 20.75
CA GLN A 32 -43.12 2.77 19.59
C GLN A 32 -44.66 2.63 19.57
N VAL A 33 -45.36 3.75 19.43
CA VAL A 33 -46.65 3.85 18.74
C VAL A 33 -46.61 5.07 17.82
N THR A 34 -46.90 4.81 16.55
CA THR A 34 -47.13 5.70 15.41
C THR A 34 -48.12 6.83 15.65
N LYS A 35 -47.82 8.06 15.20
CA LYS A 35 -48.65 8.80 14.21
C LYS A 35 -48.04 10.14 13.75
N SER A 36 -48.13 10.33 12.45
CA SER A 36 -48.00 11.57 11.68
C SER A 36 -49.01 12.63 12.13
N SER A 37 -48.62 13.92 12.15
CA SER A 37 -49.27 15.01 11.39
C SER A 37 -48.86 16.41 11.88
N SER A 38 -48.65 17.30 10.90
CA SER A 38 -48.46 18.76 10.93
C SER A 38 -49.40 19.58 11.83
N THR A 39 -48.95 20.72 12.37
CA THR A 39 -49.24 22.11 11.90
C THR A 39 -48.95 23.19 12.96
N ASN A 40 -48.55 24.36 12.45
CA ASN A 40 -48.59 25.72 13.01
C ASN A 40 -49.54 25.98 14.19
N THR A 41 -49.12 26.84 15.15
CA THR A 41 -49.53 28.28 15.17
C THR A 41 -48.81 29.08 16.25
N ASN A 42 -48.11 30.11 15.79
CA ASN A 42 -48.09 31.50 16.26
C ASN A 42 -49.16 31.89 17.32
N GLN A 43 -48.76 32.49 18.44
CA GLN A 43 -48.87 33.94 18.74
C GLN A 43 -48.87 34.27 20.24
N ASN A 44 -47.92 35.14 20.60
CA ASN A 44 -48.13 36.41 21.29
C ASN A 44 -48.78 36.43 22.68
N SER A 45 -48.00 36.85 23.68
CA SER A 45 -48.19 38.16 24.32
C SER A 45 -47.00 38.48 25.23
N SER A 46 -46.17 39.42 24.79
CA SER A 46 -45.41 40.30 25.69
C SER A 46 -46.42 41.21 26.40
N SER A 47 -46.19 41.85 27.54
CA SER A 47 -45.00 42.58 27.97
C SER A 47 -45.28 43.18 29.36
N ASN A 48 -44.20 43.67 29.98
CA ASN A 48 -44.16 44.83 30.87
C ASN A 48 -44.62 44.66 32.33
N SER A 49 -43.97 45.24 33.34
CA SER A 49 -42.77 46.07 33.40
C SER A 49 -42.36 46.29 34.87
N ARG A 50 -41.11 46.77 35.05
CA ARG A 50 -40.59 47.65 36.13
C ARG A 50 -40.41 47.01 37.52
N ASN A 51 -39.18 46.93 38.05
CA ASN A 51 -38.23 47.98 38.50
C ASN A 51 -38.48 48.36 39.98
N MET A 52 -37.50 48.04 40.85
CA MET A 52 -36.80 48.96 41.78
C MET A 52 -36.37 48.28 43.10
N SER A 53 -35.05 48.30 43.30
CA SER A 53 -34.27 48.66 44.51
C SER A 53 -34.71 48.20 45.91
N GLY A 54 -33.70 47.78 46.70
CA GLY A 54 -33.59 48.24 48.08
C GLY A 54 -32.97 47.26 49.08
N GLU A 55 -31.82 47.68 49.62
CA GLU A 55 -31.44 47.56 51.04
C GLU A 55 -30.90 46.22 51.59
N THR A 56 -29.61 46.27 51.96
CA THR A 56 -29.07 45.60 53.16
C THR A 56 -29.38 46.43 54.41
N PRO A 57 -29.54 45.84 55.61
CA PRO A 57 -28.38 45.76 56.52
C PRO A 57 -28.33 44.57 57.53
N ASN A 58 -27.10 44.15 57.80
CA ASN A 58 -26.43 43.82 59.08
C ASN A 58 -26.86 42.70 60.08
N GLU A 59 -25.80 42.01 60.54
CA GLU A 59 -25.43 41.43 61.87
C GLU A 59 -26.26 40.40 62.69
N ASN A 60 -25.55 39.28 62.97
CA ASN A 60 -25.35 38.57 64.26
C ASN A 60 -26.47 37.71 64.90
N ALA A 61 -26.17 36.42 65.15
CA ALA A 61 -26.26 35.71 66.45
C ALA A 61 -26.52 34.17 66.35
N THR A 62 -25.62 33.41 66.96
CA THR A 62 -25.80 32.22 67.84
C THR A 62 -26.68 30.99 67.48
N SER A 63 -26.00 29.84 67.43
CA SER A 63 -26.22 28.60 68.22
C SER A 63 -27.34 27.57 67.93
N LYS A 64 -26.90 26.30 68.01
CA LYS A 64 -27.53 25.10 68.60
C LYS A 64 -28.50 24.20 67.77
N SER A 65 -28.00 22.97 67.58
CA SER A 65 -28.46 21.72 68.25
C SER A 65 -29.26 20.67 67.47
N GLY A 66 -28.89 19.40 67.77
CA GLY A 66 -29.73 18.19 67.74
C GLY A 66 -29.35 17.20 66.63
N ALA A 67 -29.24 15.89 66.83
CA ALA A 67 -29.23 14.96 67.98
C ALA A 67 -28.73 13.60 67.41
N GLY A 68 -27.87 12.82 68.08
CA GLY A 68 -28.27 11.66 68.89
C GLY A 68 -28.32 10.35 68.07
N MET A 69 -28.01 9.13 68.52
CA MET A 69 -27.46 8.47 69.71
C MET A 69 -27.10 7.03 69.22
N ASN A 70 -26.18 6.25 69.80
CA ASN A 70 -26.48 5.37 70.93
C ASN A 70 -25.21 4.63 71.38
N ASN A 71 -24.97 4.69 72.69
CA ASN A 71 -24.09 3.85 73.49
C ASN A 71 -25.00 3.04 74.44
N PRO A 72 -24.74 1.75 74.74
CA PRO A 72 -25.31 1.12 75.92
C PRO A 72 -24.40 1.37 77.13
N SER A 73 -24.96 2.03 78.13
CA SER A 73 -24.39 2.10 79.48
C SER A 73 -24.55 0.76 80.19
N SER A 74 -23.47 0.31 80.83
CA SER A 74 -23.52 -0.62 81.96
C SER A 74 -22.50 -0.17 83.00
N GLY A 75 -23.02 0.54 84.01
CA GLY A 75 -22.65 0.53 85.42
C GLY A 75 -21.23 0.14 85.84
N GLY A 76 -20.56 1.10 86.47
CA GLY A 76 -19.41 0.85 87.34
C GLY A 76 -18.32 1.88 87.11
N ALA A 77 -18.24 2.88 87.98
CA ALA A 77 -17.08 3.73 88.12
C ALA A 77 -15.86 2.85 88.46
N LYS A 78 -15.14 2.38 87.44
CA LYS A 78 -13.74 2.01 87.57
C LYS A 78 -12.94 3.25 87.22
N ALA A 79 -12.08 3.65 88.15
CA ALA A 79 -11.04 4.62 87.91
C ALA A 79 -10.34 4.35 86.58
N ASN A 80 -9.89 5.42 85.93
CA ASN A 80 -8.93 5.43 84.84
C ASN A 80 -7.81 4.40 85.07
N ASP A 81 -8.00 3.14 84.68
CA ASP A 81 -6.98 2.12 84.79
C ASP A 81 -5.94 2.42 83.70
N PRO A 82 -4.73 2.86 84.05
CA PRO A 82 -3.71 3.21 83.07
C PRO A 82 -3.39 2.04 82.13
N ALA A 83 -3.58 0.79 82.59
CA ALA A 83 -3.37 -0.41 81.79
C ALA A 83 -4.44 -0.57 80.69
N GLN A 84 -5.73 -0.34 81.00
CA GLN A 84 -6.79 -0.36 79.98
C GLN A 84 -6.63 0.76 78.95
N GLN A 85 -6.21 1.95 79.41
CA GLN A 85 -5.94 3.08 78.52
C GLN A 85 -4.76 2.81 77.58
N LEU A 86 -3.68 2.19 78.09
CA LEU A 86 -2.53 1.78 77.29
C LEU A 86 -2.89 0.69 76.28
N ALA A 87 -3.67 -0.30 76.68
CA ALA A 87 -4.15 -1.35 75.78
C ALA A 87 -5.01 -0.79 74.64
N SER A 88 -5.92 0.13 74.96
CA SER A 88 -6.78 0.80 73.98
C SER A 88 -5.96 1.67 73.01
N ALA A 89 -4.95 2.40 73.52
CA ALA A 89 -4.05 3.20 72.70
C ALA A 89 -3.20 2.33 71.76
N ARG A 90 -2.70 1.18 72.24
CA ARG A 90 -1.96 0.22 71.40
C ARG A 90 -2.85 -0.39 70.32
N GLN A 91 -4.11 -0.71 70.63
CA GLN A 91 -5.07 -1.17 69.63
C GLN A 91 -5.35 -0.11 68.55
N ALA A 92 -5.55 1.15 68.95
CA ALA A 92 -5.76 2.25 68.00
C ALA A 92 -4.54 2.47 67.10
N LEU A 93 -3.32 2.39 67.65
CA LEU A 93 -2.08 2.47 66.87
C LEU A 93 -1.97 1.31 65.86
N ASN A 94 -2.27 0.08 66.28
CA ASN A 94 -2.25 -1.08 65.38
C ASN A 94 -3.28 -0.94 64.25
N ASN A 95 -4.51 -0.51 64.56
CA ASN A 95 -5.51 -0.24 63.53
C ASN A 95 -5.03 0.79 62.52
N LEU A 96 -4.27 1.81 62.96
CA LEU A 96 -3.69 2.81 62.07
C LEU A 96 -2.57 2.21 61.20
N LEU A 97 -1.68 1.40 61.78
CA LEU A 97 -0.64 0.67 61.05
C LEU A 97 -1.24 -0.28 59.99
N ASP A 98 -2.37 -0.94 60.28
CA ASP A 98 -3.06 -1.83 59.34
C ASP A 98 -3.59 -1.10 58.08
N THR A 99 -3.65 0.25 58.11
CA THR A 99 -4.03 1.05 56.95
C THR A 99 -2.89 1.32 55.96
N GLU A 100 -1.65 0.90 56.28
CA GLU A 100 -0.43 1.19 55.50
C GLU A 100 -0.62 0.96 54.00
N ASN A 101 -1.03 -0.25 53.60
CA ASN A 101 -1.17 -0.60 52.18
C ASN A 101 -2.15 0.32 51.46
N ASN A 102 -3.30 0.61 52.05
CA ASN A 102 -4.31 1.47 51.43
C ASN A 102 -3.79 2.90 51.30
N ASN A 103 -3.24 3.45 52.38
CA ASN A 103 -2.78 4.84 52.41
C ASN A 103 -1.56 5.06 51.51
N VAL A 104 -0.60 4.14 51.49
CA VAL A 104 0.59 4.22 50.64
C VAL A 104 0.27 4.05 49.16
N ASN A 105 -0.72 3.21 48.82
CA ASN A 105 -1.10 2.95 47.42
C ASN A 105 -1.80 4.16 46.77
N LEU A 106 -2.44 5.04 47.54
CA LEU A 106 -3.03 6.28 47.03
C LEU A 106 -2.00 7.21 46.36
N TYR A 107 -0.72 7.06 46.70
CA TYR A 107 0.37 7.91 46.21
C TYR A 107 1.32 7.15 45.27
N SER A 108 0.88 6.06 44.65
CA SER A 108 1.75 5.23 43.78
C SER A 108 2.43 6.02 42.65
N ASP A 109 1.79 7.06 42.14
CA ASP A 109 2.27 7.97 41.10
C ASP A 109 3.12 9.15 41.64
N TYR A 110 3.26 9.31 42.96
CA TYR A 110 3.96 10.43 43.60
C TYR A 110 5.11 9.89 44.45
N ALA A 111 6.28 9.69 43.84
CA ALA A 111 7.36 8.89 44.42
C ALA A 111 7.84 9.43 45.78
N GLN A 112 8.03 10.74 45.91
CA GLN A 112 8.51 11.36 47.15
C GLN A 112 7.43 11.34 48.24
N ILE A 113 6.17 11.71 47.96
CA ILE A 113 5.07 11.57 48.92
C ILE A 113 4.91 10.12 49.38
N GLN A 114 4.94 9.16 48.45
CA GLN A 114 4.85 7.74 48.77
C GLN A 114 6.00 7.28 49.68
N ASN A 115 7.22 7.69 49.37
CA ASN A 115 8.40 7.30 50.13
C ASN A 115 8.42 7.89 51.54
N ALA A 116 8.02 9.16 51.69
CA ALA A 116 7.90 9.81 52.98
C ALA A 116 6.85 9.09 53.86
N LEU A 117 5.70 8.75 53.30
CA LEU A 117 4.64 8.04 54.02
C LEU A 117 5.08 6.61 54.42
N LYS A 118 5.72 5.85 53.51
CA LYS A 118 6.32 4.54 53.84
C LYS A 118 7.32 4.63 54.98
N THR A 119 8.15 5.68 54.99
CA THR A 119 9.15 5.90 56.06
C THR A 119 8.47 6.17 57.39
N ALA A 120 7.38 6.94 57.41
CA ALA A 120 6.60 7.19 58.61
C ALA A 120 5.97 5.90 59.17
N TYR A 121 5.30 5.10 58.33
CA TYR A 121 4.77 3.79 58.73
C TYR A 121 5.85 2.87 59.29
N LYS A 122 6.99 2.76 58.59
CA LYS A 122 8.13 1.97 59.07
C LYS A 122 8.64 2.45 60.43
N THR A 123 8.85 3.75 60.59
CA THR A 123 9.33 4.33 61.86
C THR A 123 8.35 4.06 62.99
N THR A 124 7.05 4.22 62.75
CA THR A 124 6.01 3.97 63.76
C THR A 124 5.90 2.49 64.10
N LYS A 125 6.05 1.59 63.11
CA LYS A 125 6.05 0.14 63.32
C LYS A 125 7.25 -0.31 64.15
N ASP A 126 8.45 0.13 63.78
CA ASP A 126 9.68 -0.19 64.53
C ASP A 126 9.57 0.33 65.98
N ALA A 127 8.94 1.48 66.20
CA ALA A 127 8.72 2.04 67.54
C ALA A 127 7.58 1.36 68.34
N SER A 128 6.55 0.81 67.68
CA SER A 128 5.40 0.18 68.35
C SER A 128 5.75 -1.16 69.00
N GLU A 129 6.83 -1.79 68.55
CA GLU A 129 7.39 -3.04 69.10
C GLU A 129 8.00 -2.86 70.51
N ASN A 130 8.20 -1.62 70.98
CA ASN A 130 8.64 -1.36 72.35
C ASN A 130 7.54 -1.73 73.37
N THR A 131 7.71 -2.89 74.02
CA THR A 131 6.78 -3.41 75.04
C THR A 131 6.73 -2.55 76.30
N ASN A 132 7.74 -1.71 76.53
CA ASN A 132 7.82 -0.82 77.70
C ASN A 132 7.34 0.61 77.41
N ALA A 133 6.85 0.90 76.19
CA ALA A 133 6.34 2.23 75.85
C ALA A 133 5.15 2.61 76.75
N SER A 134 5.25 3.80 77.33
CA SER A 134 4.24 4.48 78.12
C SER A 134 3.02 4.89 77.29
N LEU A 135 1.92 5.23 77.98
CA LEU A 135 0.70 5.71 77.33
C LEU A 135 0.95 6.96 76.47
N ASP A 136 1.78 7.88 76.96
CA ASP A 136 2.10 9.13 76.25
C ASP A 136 2.97 8.87 75.02
N GLU A 137 3.89 7.91 75.08
CA GLU A 137 4.69 7.48 73.93
C GLU A 137 3.82 6.85 72.84
N VAL A 138 2.89 5.95 73.21
CA VAL A 138 1.96 5.32 72.25
C VAL A 138 1.02 6.36 71.60
N LYS A 139 0.47 7.30 72.39
CA LYS A 139 -0.37 8.38 71.86
C LYS A 139 0.41 9.35 70.98
N SER A 140 1.67 9.63 71.32
CA SER A 140 2.56 10.46 70.50
C SER A 140 2.87 9.79 69.17
N LEU A 141 3.11 8.48 69.16
CA LEU A 141 3.30 7.69 67.93
C LEU A 141 2.05 7.71 67.03
N GLN A 142 0.87 7.51 67.61
CA GLN A 142 -0.41 7.59 66.88
C GLN A 142 -0.59 8.98 66.26
N THR A 143 -0.37 10.05 67.03
CA THR A 143 -0.49 11.43 66.58
C THR A 143 0.51 11.74 65.45
N ALA A 144 1.75 11.27 65.58
CA ALA A 144 2.78 11.46 64.56
C ALA A 144 2.44 10.74 63.25
N LEU A 145 1.95 9.49 63.32
CA LEU A 145 1.56 8.75 62.12
C LEU A 145 0.33 9.37 61.45
N GLN A 146 -0.68 9.78 62.23
CA GLN A 146 -1.84 10.48 61.69
C GLN A 146 -1.42 11.80 61.01
N ALA A 147 -0.53 12.57 61.63
CA ALA A 147 0.01 13.79 61.04
C ALA A 147 0.77 13.52 59.73
N ALA A 148 1.51 12.40 59.63
CA ALA A 148 2.18 12.01 58.39
C ALA A 148 1.19 11.64 57.27
N ILE A 149 0.09 10.95 57.60
CA ILE A 149 -1.00 10.64 56.66
C ILE A 149 -1.67 11.92 56.16
N ASP A 150 -2.04 12.82 57.07
CA ASP A 150 -2.67 14.11 56.74
C ASP A 150 -1.73 15.00 55.90
N LYS A 151 -0.43 14.96 56.22
CA LYS A 151 0.59 15.66 55.45
C LYS A 151 0.71 15.11 54.03
N ALA A 152 0.69 13.79 53.83
CA ALA A 152 0.74 13.20 52.49
C ALA A 152 -0.45 13.65 51.61
N ALA A 153 -1.65 13.73 52.18
CA ALA A 153 -2.82 14.27 51.49
C ALA A 153 -2.68 15.75 51.13
N THR A 154 -2.14 16.54 52.06
CA THR A 154 -1.89 17.98 51.86
C THR A 154 -0.82 18.23 50.81
N ASP A 155 0.30 17.49 50.87
CA ASP A 155 1.41 17.59 49.92
C ASP A 155 0.94 17.23 48.51
N LYS A 156 0.12 16.18 48.35
CA LYS A 156 -0.48 15.83 47.05
C LYS A 156 -1.33 16.98 46.49
N LYS A 157 -2.21 17.56 47.31
CA LYS A 157 -3.06 18.68 46.90
C LYS A 157 -2.21 19.89 46.47
N ALA A 158 -1.14 20.19 47.21
CA ALA A 158 -0.22 21.26 46.86
C ALA A 158 0.52 20.98 45.55
N PHE A 159 1.03 19.75 45.37
CA PHE A 159 1.68 19.32 44.13
C PHE A 159 0.73 19.47 42.94
N ASP A 160 -0.50 18.95 43.05
CA ASP A 160 -1.49 18.96 41.97
C ASP A 160 -1.86 20.39 41.56
N ASN A 161 -2.08 21.27 42.54
CA ASN A 161 -2.39 22.67 42.27
C ASN A 161 -1.23 23.40 41.57
N ASN A 162 0.00 23.09 41.94
CA ASN A 162 1.19 23.72 41.36
C ASN A 162 1.56 23.13 39.99
N ASN A 163 1.11 21.92 39.68
CA ASN A 163 1.51 21.16 38.49
C ASN A 163 0.31 20.66 37.67
N GLN A 164 -0.79 21.41 37.63
CA GLN A 164 -2.07 20.95 37.05
C GLN A 164 -1.94 20.43 35.61
N ALA A 165 -1.17 21.12 34.77
CA ALA A 165 -0.94 20.70 33.38
C ALA A 165 -0.19 19.36 33.30
N LEU A 166 0.84 19.17 34.14
CA LEU A 166 1.61 17.93 34.21
C LEU A 166 0.74 16.76 34.70
N VAL A 167 -0.03 16.96 35.77
CA VAL A 167 -0.92 15.92 36.32
C VAL A 167 -1.98 15.52 35.29
N THR A 168 -2.55 16.47 34.57
CA THR A 168 -3.52 16.22 33.49
C THR A 168 -2.88 15.39 32.38
N ALA A 169 -1.74 15.83 31.84
CA ALA A 169 -1.04 15.12 30.77
C ALA A 169 -0.62 13.70 31.19
N TYR A 170 -0.15 13.53 32.42
CA TYR A 170 0.26 12.24 32.97
C TYR A 170 -0.91 11.25 33.06
N ASN A 171 -2.06 11.70 33.56
CA ASN A 171 -3.25 10.87 33.64
C ASN A 171 -3.79 10.50 32.25
N GLU A 172 -3.79 11.43 31.31
CA GLU A 172 -4.17 11.13 29.92
C GLU A 172 -3.24 10.11 29.29
N LEU A 173 -1.92 10.22 29.49
CA LEU A 173 -0.96 9.25 28.99
C LEU A 173 -1.21 7.86 29.59
N LYS A 174 -1.50 7.76 30.90
CA LYS A 174 -1.87 6.48 31.54
C LYS A 174 -3.08 5.84 30.88
N VAL A 175 -4.13 6.62 30.61
CA VAL A 175 -5.33 6.13 29.92
C VAL A 175 -4.97 5.63 28.51
N THR A 176 -4.20 6.40 27.74
CA THR A 176 -3.75 6.00 26.40
C THR A 176 -2.95 4.69 26.43
N LEU A 177 -2.06 4.51 27.41
CA LEU A 177 -1.23 3.31 27.55
C LEU A 177 -2.03 2.02 27.81
N GLN A 178 -3.26 2.12 28.32
CA GLN A 178 -4.15 0.96 28.51
C GLN A 178 -4.49 0.27 27.17
N SER A 179 -4.41 0.99 26.05
CA SER A 179 -4.64 0.43 24.71
C SER A 179 -3.48 -0.42 24.16
N LYS A 180 -2.30 -0.41 24.80
CA LYS A 180 -1.07 -1.07 24.30
C LYS A 180 -1.30 -2.53 23.93
N ALA A 181 -1.84 -3.32 24.86
CA ALA A 181 -1.98 -4.76 24.67
C ALA A 181 -2.90 -5.10 23.47
N THR A 182 -4.12 -4.56 23.46
CA THR A 182 -5.09 -4.78 22.38
C THR A 182 -4.59 -4.30 21.03
N THR A 183 -3.90 -3.14 21.00
CA THR A 183 -3.35 -2.59 19.75
C THR A 183 -2.27 -3.50 19.16
N LEU A 184 -1.34 -3.99 19.99
CA LEU A 184 -0.22 -4.80 19.52
C LEU A 184 -0.62 -6.24 19.18
N ASP A 185 -1.67 -6.77 19.81
CA ASP A 185 -2.21 -8.11 19.49
C ASP A 185 -2.77 -8.16 18.06
N GLY A 186 -3.47 -7.09 17.64
CA GLY A 186 -3.98 -6.93 16.27
C GLY A 186 -2.92 -6.64 15.20
N LEU A 187 -1.63 -6.84 15.50
CA LEU A 187 -0.47 -6.63 14.63
C LEU A 187 0.50 -7.82 14.65
N SER A 188 -0.01 -9.02 14.92
CA SER A 188 0.79 -10.24 15.07
C SER A 188 1.35 -10.80 13.75
N GLU A 189 0.72 -10.53 12.62
CA GLU A 189 1.19 -10.97 11.30
C GLU A 189 2.48 -10.24 10.86
N ASP A 190 3.40 -10.97 10.20
CA ASP A 190 4.70 -10.45 9.76
C ASP A 190 4.59 -9.22 8.84
N LYS A 191 3.53 -9.15 8.03
CA LYS A 191 3.23 -8.00 7.15
C LYS A 191 3.10 -6.68 7.92
N TYR A 192 2.77 -6.72 9.21
CA TYR A 192 2.63 -5.56 10.08
C TYR A 192 3.86 -5.29 10.98
N SER A 193 4.97 -6.02 10.80
CA SER A 193 6.15 -5.95 11.66
C SER A 193 6.71 -4.53 11.86
N ALA A 194 6.81 -3.71 10.80
CA ALA A 194 7.28 -2.33 10.94
C ALA A 194 6.29 -1.44 11.71
N ILE A 195 4.98 -1.61 11.50
CA ILE A 195 3.94 -0.91 12.27
C ILE A 195 4.03 -1.27 13.75
N LYS A 196 4.14 -2.57 14.05
CA LYS A 196 4.27 -3.08 15.41
C LYS A 196 5.51 -2.48 16.09
N ASN A 197 6.66 -2.51 15.43
CA ASN A 197 7.90 -1.96 15.97
C ASN A 197 7.79 -0.46 16.24
N LYS A 198 7.17 0.31 15.33
CA LYS A 198 6.93 1.74 15.52
C LYS A 198 6.06 2.00 16.75
N LEU A 199 4.96 1.26 16.92
CA LEU A 199 4.06 1.42 18.06
C LEU A 199 4.69 0.96 19.37
N ILE A 200 5.45 -0.14 19.38
CA ILE A 200 6.22 -0.58 20.56
C ILE A 200 7.14 0.55 21.02
N SER A 201 7.92 1.14 20.11
CA SER A 201 8.82 2.26 20.45
C SER A 201 8.08 3.45 21.08
N LEU A 202 6.90 3.82 20.55
CA LEU A 202 6.10 4.92 21.10
C LEU A 202 5.52 4.58 22.48
N PHE A 203 4.98 3.36 22.64
CA PHE A 203 4.44 2.91 23.91
C PHE A 203 5.53 2.76 24.97
N ASP A 204 6.73 2.31 24.62
CA ASP A 204 7.85 2.17 25.56
C ASP A 204 8.35 3.54 26.04
N VAL A 205 8.38 4.56 25.17
CA VAL A 205 8.62 5.95 25.58
C VAL A 205 7.55 6.41 26.59
N GLY A 206 6.26 6.14 26.32
CA GLY A 206 5.18 6.47 27.23
C GLY A 206 5.29 5.74 28.58
N THR A 207 5.59 4.44 28.57
CA THR A 207 5.82 3.64 29.78
C THR A 207 7.00 4.19 30.59
N GLY A 208 8.13 4.50 29.95
CA GLY A 208 9.29 5.06 30.63
C GLY A 208 9.05 6.44 31.25
N ILE A 209 8.07 7.21 30.74
CA ILE A 209 7.61 8.46 31.38
C ILE A 209 6.79 8.17 32.63
N ILE A 210 5.85 7.21 32.57
CA ILE A 210 5.02 6.85 33.73
C ILE A 210 5.87 6.24 34.86
N ASP A 211 6.88 5.45 34.50
CA ASP A 211 7.79 4.83 35.48
C ASP A 211 8.60 5.86 36.28
N GLN A 212 8.80 7.08 35.76
CA GLN A 212 9.47 8.17 36.49
C GLN A 212 8.64 8.75 37.63
N LYS A 213 7.30 8.64 37.55
CA LYS A 213 6.33 9.19 38.52
C LYS A 213 6.35 10.73 38.61
N LEU A 214 5.26 11.35 39.04
CA LEU A 214 5.04 12.81 39.06
C LEU A 214 6.00 13.57 39.99
N ASP A 215 6.19 13.04 41.20
CA ASP A 215 6.96 13.67 42.27
C ASP A 215 8.24 12.87 42.53
N SER A 216 9.21 12.97 41.62
CA SER A 216 10.43 12.16 41.64
C SER A 216 11.26 12.38 42.91
N ILE A 217 11.84 11.29 43.43
CA ILE A 217 12.74 11.31 44.61
C ILE A 217 14.06 12.05 44.29
N SER A 218 14.50 11.99 43.02
CA SER A 218 15.72 12.65 42.57
C SER A 218 15.38 14.03 41.99
N ARG A 219 15.62 15.09 42.78
CA ARG A 219 15.34 16.50 42.41
C ARG A 219 16.12 17.02 41.19
N THR A 220 16.84 16.16 40.48
CA THR A 220 17.66 16.48 39.31
C THR A 220 16.98 16.20 37.97
N THR A 221 15.87 15.45 37.96
CA THR A 221 15.08 15.16 36.74
C THR A 221 13.59 15.34 37.04
N SER A 222 13.06 16.52 36.72
CA SER A 222 11.62 16.80 36.80
C SER A 222 10.95 16.45 35.47
N LEU A 223 9.78 15.79 35.53
CA LEU A 223 8.94 15.59 34.36
C LEU A 223 8.41 16.93 33.86
N ALA A 224 8.58 17.18 32.57
CA ALA A 224 7.99 18.35 31.91
C ALA A 224 6.63 17.98 31.28
N ALA A 225 5.60 18.79 31.52
CA ALA A 225 4.26 18.57 30.97
C ALA A 225 4.26 18.44 29.44
N ASP A 226 5.12 19.19 28.75
CA ASP A 226 5.27 19.16 27.29
C ASP A 226 5.80 17.81 26.79
N ASN A 227 6.75 17.20 27.50
CA ASN A 227 7.29 15.88 27.14
C ASN A 227 6.22 14.79 27.29
N VAL A 228 5.44 14.85 28.37
CA VAL A 228 4.32 13.92 28.61
C VAL A 228 3.25 14.08 27.55
N SER A 229 2.85 15.33 27.27
CA SER A 229 1.85 15.67 26.26
C SER A 229 2.29 15.25 24.86
N LYS A 230 3.57 15.45 24.52
CA LYS A 230 4.15 15.01 23.25
C LYS A 230 4.10 13.50 23.10
N ALA A 231 4.52 12.73 24.12
CA ALA A 231 4.46 11.27 24.05
C ALA A 231 3.02 10.76 23.88
N ASN A 232 2.07 11.35 24.62
CA ASN A 232 0.64 11.04 24.48
C ASN A 232 0.12 11.36 23.07
N LYS A 233 0.49 12.53 22.54
CA LYS A 233 0.11 12.95 21.19
C LYS A 233 0.70 12.01 20.12
N ASP A 234 1.98 11.67 20.21
CA ASP A 234 2.65 10.80 19.24
C ASP A 234 1.98 9.41 19.20
N ILE A 235 1.56 8.87 20.35
CA ILE A 235 0.79 7.62 20.40
C ILE A 235 -0.59 7.80 19.76
N LYS A 236 -1.35 8.84 20.13
CA LYS A 236 -2.70 9.09 19.59
C LYS A 236 -2.69 9.33 18.08
N ASP A 237 -1.71 10.07 17.57
CA ASP A 237 -1.53 10.30 16.14
C ASP A 237 -1.25 8.97 15.40
N ALA A 238 -0.38 8.12 15.98
CA ALA A 238 -0.07 6.82 15.41
C ALA A 238 -1.28 5.87 15.40
N LEU A 239 -2.07 5.86 16.48
CA LEU A 239 -3.31 5.09 16.56
C LEU A 239 -4.34 5.57 15.53
N SER A 240 -4.41 6.88 15.28
CA SER A 240 -5.32 7.46 14.28
C SER A 240 -4.89 7.13 12.84
N ALA A 241 -3.58 6.97 12.59
CA ALA A 241 -3.05 6.61 11.28
C ALA A 241 -3.00 5.09 11.01
N LEU A 242 -3.27 4.27 12.04
CA LEU A 242 -3.06 2.83 12.04
C LEU A 242 -3.79 2.12 10.89
N ASP A 243 -5.04 2.47 10.63
CA ASP A 243 -5.83 1.84 9.57
C ASP A 243 -5.25 2.12 8.17
N GLY A 244 -4.73 3.33 7.96
CA GLY A 244 -4.04 3.69 6.72
C GLY A 244 -2.73 2.91 6.55
N TRP A 245 -1.97 2.72 7.64
CA TRP A 245 -0.77 1.90 7.63
C TRP A 245 -1.07 0.42 7.34
N LYS A 246 -2.12 -0.13 7.96
CA LYS A 246 -2.58 -1.50 7.71
C LYS A 246 -3.00 -1.69 6.26
N THR A 247 -3.82 -0.78 5.72
CA THR A 247 -4.28 -0.82 4.33
C THR A 247 -3.10 -0.89 3.35
N ASN A 248 -2.06 -0.08 3.56
CA ASN A 248 -0.86 -0.10 2.75
C ASN A 248 -0.08 -1.43 2.91
N ALA A 249 0.14 -1.88 4.14
CA ALA A 249 0.84 -3.13 4.42
C ALA A 249 0.12 -4.36 3.83
N ASP A 250 -1.22 -4.38 3.89
CA ASP A 250 -2.05 -5.41 3.28
C ASP A 250 -1.94 -5.38 1.76
N ALA A 251 -2.07 -4.20 1.13
CA ALA A 251 -1.91 -4.06 -0.31
C ALA A 251 -0.53 -4.55 -0.80
N LEU A 252 0.53 -4.26 -0.05
CA LEU A 252 1.88 -4.74 -0.33
C LEU A 252 2.02 -6.26 -0.16
N ALA A 253 1.37 -6.85 0.84
CA ALA A 253 1.48 -8.28 1.13
C ALA A 253 0.66 -9.15 0.18
N THR A 254 -0.55 -8.72 -0.17
CA THR A 254 -1.47 -9.51 -1.02
C THR A 254 -1.40 -9.15 -2.50
N SER A 255 -0.75 -8.03 -2.84
CA SER A 255 -0.64 -7.51 -4.20
C SER A 255 0.62 -6.63 -4.33
N TYR A 256 0.48 -5.42 -4.87
CA TYR A 256 1.55 -4.46 -5.07
C TYR A 256 1.02 -3.02 -5.08
N VAL A 257 1.92 -2.06 -4.92
CA VAL A 257 1.68 -0.64 -5.18
C VAL A 257 2.36 -0.27 -6.49
N LYS A 258 1.58 0.18 -7.48
CA LYS A 258 2.07 0.66 -8.78
C LYS A 258 2.51 2.11 -8.68
N GLN A 259 3.68 2.40 -9.25
CA GLN A 259 4.28 3.71 -9.36
C GLN A 259 4.50 4.00 -10.85
N ALA A 260 3.53 4.71 -11.44
CA ALA A 260 3.65 5.17 -12.83
C ALA A 260 4.82 6.15 -12.95
N LEU A 261 5.53 6.11 -14.07
CA LEU A 261 6.65 7.03 -14.28
C LEU A 261 6.14 8.46 -14.48
N VAL A 262 6.86 9.42 -13.90
CA VAL A 262 6.55 10.84 -13.99
C VAL A 262 7.74 11.59 -14.58
N LYS A 263 7.55 12.24 -15.74
CA LYS A 263 8.63 12.94 -16.48
C LYS A 263 9.44 13.90 -15.59
N THR A 264 8.80 14.63 -14.68
CA THR A 264 9.47 15.61 -13.80
C THR A 264 10.39 14.98 -12.74
N GLN A 265 10.30 13.68 -12.52
CA GLN A 265 11.19 12.94 -11.63
C GLN A 265 12.47 12.44 -12.33
N LEU A 266 12.53 12.58 -13.66
CA LEU A 266 13.73 12.38 -14.46
C LEU A 266 14.49 13.71 -14.54
N THR A 267 15.72 13.73 -14.05
CA THR A 267 16.56 14.95 -13.97
C THR A 267 17.96 14.67 -14.50
N GLY A 268 18.73 15.72 -14.82
CA GLY A 268 20.12 15.60 -15.27
C GLY A 268 20.32 14.99 -16.66
N VAL A 269 19.22 14.73 -17.38
CA VAL A 269 19.25 14.19 -18.74
C VAL A 269 19.59 15.26 -19.78
N THR A 270 20.39 14.90 -20.78
CA THR A 270 20.77 15.77 -21.91
C THR A 270 19.80 15.67 -23.09
N ASN A 271 19.13 14.52 -23.23
CA ASN A 271 18.16 14.24 -24.30
C ASN A 271 16.75 14.69 -23.88
N ASN A 272 16.48 16.00 -23.96
CA ASN A 272 15.25 16.62 -23.44
C ASN A 272 14.20 17.03 -24.47
N MET A 273 14.33 16.57 -25.72
CA MET A 273 13.26 16.79 -26.70
C MET A 273 12.00 16.02 -26.29
N ASP A 274 10.84 16.52 -26.70
CA ASP A 274 9.60 15.78 -26.54
C ASP A 274 9.61 14.51 -27.41
N GLN A 275 8.93 13.45 -26.97
CA GLN A 275 8.77 12.26 -27.80
C GLN A 275 8.19 12.64 -29.16
N PRO A 276 8.53 11.91 -30.25
CA PRO A 276 8.00 12.20 -31.55
C PRO A 276 6.46 12.26 -31.56
N GLY A 277 5.91 13.30 -32.17
CA GLY A 277 4.48 13.56 -32.11
C GLY A 277 3.64 12.48 -32.80
N ASN A 278 4.20 11.87 -33.85
CA ASN A 278 3.60 10.79 -34.62
C ASN A 278 3.68 9.40 -33.97
N TYR A 279 4.41 9.24 -32.87
CA TYR A 279 4.52 7.96 -32.16
C TYR A 279 3.29 7.69 -31.27
N SER A 280 2.64 6.56 -31.51
CA SER A 280 1.68 5.98 -30.56
C SER A 280 2.33 5.00 -29.60
N PHE A 281 3.26 4.19 -30.10
CA PHE A 281 4.01 3.22 -29.31
C PHE A 281 5.23 3.89 -28.67
N VAL A 282 5.60 3.36 -27.51
CA VAL A 282 6.72 3.86 -26.70
C VAL A 282 7.78 2.80 -26.45
N GLY A 283 7.63 1.61 -27.00
CA GLY A 283 8.66 0.60 -27.08
C GLY A 283 8.62 -0.05 -28.45
N TYR A 284 9.78 -0.35 -29.01
CA TYR A 284 9.91 -0.97 -30.34
C TYR A 284 10.80 -2.19 -30.28
N SER A 285 10.48 -3.27 -31.01
CA SER A 285 11.28 -4.51 -31.04
C SER A 285 12.45 -4.48 -32.04
N VAL A 286 12.82 -3.28 -32.48
CA VAL A 286 13.93 -2.96 -33.39
C VAL A 286 14.64 -1.70 -32.90
N ASP A 287 15.85 -1.48 -33.39
CA ASP A 287 16.65 -0.29 -33.03
C ASP A 287 15.86 1.01 -33.32
N VAL A 288 15.82 1.90 -32.33
CA VAL A 288 15.19 3.22 -32.48
C VAL A 288 16.27 4.28 -32.70
N THR A 289 16.13 5.06 -33.77
CA THR A 289 17.06 6.13 -34.14
C THR A 289 16.31 7.46 -34.36
N SER A 290 16.99 8.61 -34.30
CA SER A 290 16.37 9.91 -34.60
C SER A 290 17.19 10.73 -35.61
N GLY A 291 16.72 10.78 -36.85
CA GLY A 291 17.40 11.52 -37.93
C GLY A 291 18.75 10.91 -38.33
N SER A 292 19.69 11.74 -38.79
CA SER A 292 21.06 11.32 -39.17
C SER A 292 21.92 10.88 -37.97
N ASN A 293 21.49 11.17 -36.74
CA ASN A 293 22.15 10.73 -35.51
C ASN A 293 21.42 9.50 -34.94
N MET A 294 22.16 8.41 -34.71
CA MET A 294 21.61 7.08 -34.44
C MET A 294 21.00 6.88 -33.04
N THR A 295 20.77 7.93 -32.23
CA THR A 295 20.32 7.83 -30.83
C THR A 295 19.11 8.71 -30.56
N PRO A 296 18.04 8.23 -29.89
CA PRO A 296 16.91 9.06 -29.51
C PRO A 296 17.32 10.31 -28.73
N ASN A 297 16.82 11.47 -29.13
CA ASN A 297 17.08 12.76 -28.45
C ASN A 297 16.02 13.13 -27.39
N TRP A 298 15.16 12.18 -27.01
CA TRP A 298 14.22 12.26 -25.89
C TRP A 298 14.55 11.19 -24.85
N SER A 299 14.32 11.49 -23.57
CA SER A 299 14.58 10.56 -22.46
C SER A 299 13.31 10.00 -21.83
N PHE A 300 12.13 10.48 -22.20
CA PHE A 300 10.85 10.01 -21.67
C PHE A 300 9.82 9.91 -22.79
N ALA A 301 9.06 8.82 -22.80
CA ALA A 301 7.93 8.67 -23.69
C ALA A 301 6.73 8.01 -22.99
N GLN A 302 5.53 8.46 -23.29
CA GLN A 302 4.25 7.91 -22.84
C GLN A 302 3.35 7.57 -24.04
N ARG A 303 2.68 6.42 -23.97
CA ARG A 303 1.81 5.91 -25.04
C ARG A 303 0.71 6.92 -25.37
N LYS A 304 0.43 7.09 -26.67
CA LYS A 304 -0.59 8.01 -27.19
C LYS A 304 -1.65 7.26 -27.99
N ALA A 305 -2.91 7.62 -27.74
CA ALA A 305 -4.05 7.22 -28.57
C ALA A 305 -4.44 8.36 -29.53
N TRP A 306 -5.17 8.03 -30.59
CA TRP A 306 -5.56 8.95 -31.66
C TRP A 306 -7.04 8.79 -31.99
N THR A 307 -7.71 9.87 -32.35
CA THR A 307 -9.12 9.86 -32.82
C THR A 307 -9.23 9.91 -34.34
N SER A 308 -8.17 10.34 -35.02
CA SER A 308 -7.99 10.29 -36.47
C SER A 308 -6.51 10.23 -36.80
N ASN A 309 -6.16 10.14 -38.09
CA ASN A 309 -4.76 10.20 -38.51
C ASN A 309 -4.08 11.54 -38.19
N ASP A 310 -4.87 12.59 -37.95
CA ASP A 310 -4.41 13.96 -37.75
C ASP A 310 -4.47 14.44 -36.30
N ASN A 311 -5.23 13.74 -35.44
CA ASN A 311 -5.53 14.19 -34.07
C ASN A 311 -5.14 13.15 -33.02
N ILE A 312 -4.15 13.50 -32.21
CA ILE A 312 -3.85 12.80 -30.96
C ILE A 312 -5.03 13.04 -30.02
N LEU A 313 -5.46 11.97 -29.34
CA LEU A 313 -6.47 12.09 -28.29
C LEU A 313 -5.91 12.96 -27.16
N ASN A 314 -6.46 14.17 -27.03
CA ASN A 314 -6.09 15.11 -25.99
C ASN A 314 -7.15 15.07 -24.87
N THR A 315 -6.72 14.69 -23.68
CA THR A 315 -7.57 14.55 -22.49
C THR A 315 -6.85 15.14 -21.29
N ASP A 316 -7.58 15.64 -20.29
CA ASP A 316 -7.01 16.25 -19.08
C ASP A 316 -6.05 15.31 -18.33
N LYS A 317 -6.28 13.99 -18.48
CA LYS A 317 -5.38 12.93 -18.00
C LYS A 317 -5.06 11.99 -19.14
N PRO A 318 -3.81 11.49 -19.25
CA PRO A 318 -3.48 10.46 -20.23
C PRO A 318 -4.41 9.25 -20.09
N VAL A 319 -4.88 8.71 -21.23
CA VAL A 319 -5.75 7.52 -21.26
C VAL A 319 -5.02 6.22 -20.90
N THR A 320 -3.70 6.30 -20.72
CA THR A 320 -2.82 5.19 -20.33
C THR A 320 -1.57 5.73 -19.64
N ASP A 321 -1.02 4.96 -18.71
CA ASP A 321 0.22 5.28 -17.99
C ASP A 321 1.44 4.50 -18.51
N VAL A 322 1.30 3.73 -19.59
CA VAL A 322 2.41 3.00 -20.19
C VAL A 322 3.44 3.99 -20.73
N SER A 323 4.61 3.98 -20.10
CA SER A 323 5.67 4.95 -20.33
C SER A 323 7.04 4.32 -20.13
N TRP A 324 8.04 4.93 -20.74
CA TRP A 324 9.42 4.49 -20.69
C TRP A 324 10.34 5.67 -20.46
N ILE A 325 11.32 5.48 -19.58
CA ILE A 325 12.54 6.27 -19.61
C ILE A 325 13.44 5.64 -20.67
N TYR A 326 13.83 6.40 -21.69
CA TYR A 326 14.66 5.98 -22.83
C TYR A 326 16.16 6.01 -22.48
N GLY A 327 16.50 5.46 -21.32
CA GLY A 327 17.84 5.51 -20.73
C GLY A 327 18.10 6.76 -19.89
N LEU A 328 19.20 6.73 -19.15
CA LEU A 328 19.68 7.80 -18.27
C LEU A 328 20.89 8.46 -18.93
N VAL A 329 20.65 9.23 -19.99
CA VAL A 329 21.71 9.85 -20.81
C VAL A 329 22.08 11.21 -20.23
N GLY A 330 23.30 11.34 -19.70
CA GLY A 330 23.83 12.54 -19.07
C GLY A 330 24.66 12.18 -17.84
N THR A 331 25.68 12.99 -17.50
CA THR A 331 26.60 12.70 -16.37
C THR A 331 25.90 12.67 -15.01
N ASP A 332 24.80 13.42 -14.87
CA ASP A 332 24.00 13.51 -13.64
C ASP A 332 22.57 12.96 -13.84
N ALA A 333 22.35 12.19 -14.91
CA ALA A 333 21.03 11.68 -15.26
C ALA A 333 20.52 10.69 -14.21
N LYS A 334 19.33 10.96 -13.68
CA LYS A 334 18.72 10.15 -12.64
C LYS A 334 17.21 10.18 -12.66
N TYR A 335 16.62 9.09 -12.16
CA TYR A 335 15.19 9.01 -11.89
C TYR A 335 14.95 8.78 -10.41
N THR A 336 14.16 9.64 -9.76
CA THR A 336 13.88 9.56 -8.32
C THR A 336 12.42 9.22 -8.05
N LEU A 337 12.19 8.21 -7.23
CA LEU A 337 10.85 7.83 -6.78
C LEU A 337 10.78 7.96 -5.26
N THR A 338 9.71 8.57 -4.76
CA THR A 338 9.36 8.55 -3.33
C THR A 338 8.07 7.75 -3.12
N PHE A 339 8.03 6.98 -2.04
CA PHE A 339 6.87 6.15 -1.72
C PHE A 339 6.74 5.93 -0.22
N ASN A 340 5.50 5.76 0.26
CA ASN A 340 5.23 5.34 1.63
C ASN A 340 5.21 3.82 1.71
N TYR A 341 5.81 3.28 2.76
CA TYR A 341 5.93 1.85 2.98
C TYR A 341 5.78 1.53 4.48
N TYR A 342 4.80 0.68 4.79
CA TYR A 342 4.49 0.27 6.17
C TYR A 342 4.60 -1.25 6.38
N GLY A 343 5.11 -1.99 5.40
CA GLY A 343 5.38 -3.43 5.47
C GLY A 343 6.70 -3.78 6.18
N PRO A 344 7.16 -5.05 6.11
CA PRO A 344 8.44 -5.50 6.66
C PRO A 344 9.65 -4.73 6.09
N SER A 345 10.75 -4.61 6.82
CA SER A 345 11.96 -3.88 6.37
C SER A 345 12.61 -4.40 5.09
N THR A 346 12.12 -5.52 4.55
CA THR A 346 12.49 -6.07 3.24
C THR A 346 11.27 -6.05 2.32
N GLY A 347 11.47 -5.73 1.05
CA GLY A 347 10.45 -5.77 0.01
C GLY A 347 11.05 -6.02 -1.36
N TYR A 348 10.21 -6.04 -2.39
CA TYR A 348 10.60 -6.32 -3.76
C TYR A 348 10.09 -5.22 -4.70
N LEU A 349 10.98 -4.76 -5.58
CA LEU A 349 10.68 -3.80 -6.62
C LEU A 349 10.77 -4.47 -7.99
N TYR A 350 9.72 -4.35 -8.77
CA TYR A 350 9.65 -4.85 -10.14
C TYR A 350 9.45 -3.71 -11.13
N PHE A 351 10.02 -3.83 -12.32
CA PHE A 351 9.75 -2.94 -13.44
C PHE A 351 10.09 -3.62 -14.77
N PRO A 352 9.36 -3.33 -15.87
CA PRO A 352 9.76 -3.80 -17.18
C PRO A 352 11.01 -3.04 -17.67
N TYR A 353 11.89 -3.73 -18.38
CA TYR A 353 13.09 -3.15 -18.96
C TYR A 353 13.51 -3.81 -20.28
N LYS A 354 14.22 -3.07 -21.12
CA LYS A 354 14.73 -3.52 -22.42
C LYS A 354 15.81 -2.59 -22.98
N LEU A 355 16.41 -2.93 -24.12
CA LEU A 355 17.33 -2.03 -24.83
C LEU A 355 16.62 -1.19 -25.89
N VAL A 356 17.17 0.01 -26.11
CA VAL A 356 16.84 0.88 -27.25
C VAL A 356 17.52 0.38 -28.53
N LYS A 357 18.78 -0.07 -28.40
CA LYS A 357 19.67 -0.41 -29.51
C LYS A 357 20.46 -1.68 -29.23
N SER A 358 20.60 -2.51 -30.26
CA SER A 358 21.22 -3.83 -30.19
C SER A 358 22.71 -3.77 -29.79
N GLY A 359 23.40 -2.75 -30.32
CA GLY A 359 24.83 -2.53 -30.09
C GLY A 359 25.22 -2.18 -28.65
N ASP A 360 24.24 -1.84 -27.79
CA ASP A 360 24.51 -1.42 -26.41
C ASP A 360 24.52 -2.59 -25.41
N SER A 361 24.24 -3.82 -25.88
CA SER A 361 24.11 -5.02 -25.03
C SER A 361 25.34 -5.33 -24.17
N GLY A 362 26.55 -5.04 -24.65
CA GLY A 362 27.79 -5.20 -23.88
C GLY A 362 28.06 -4.09 -22.86
N ASN A 363 27.29 -3.01 -22.89
CA ASN A 363 27.54 -1.78 -22.14
C ASN A 363 26.48 -1.49 -21.08
N VAL A 364 25.57 -2.42 -20.83
CA VAL A 364 24.45 -2.21 -19.91
C VAL A 364 24.96 -2.01 -18.49
N ALA A 365 24.48 -0.95 -17.84
CA ALA A 365 24.63 -0.77 -16.42
C ALA A 365 23.46 0.00 -15.84
N LEU A 366 23.10 -0.32 -14.60
CA LEU A 366 22.12 0.43 -13.82
C LEU A 366 22.47 0.23 -12.34
N GLN A 367 22.24 1.25 -11.53
CA GLN A 367 22.37 1.16 -10.09
C GLN A 367 21.24 1.93 -9.42
N TYR A 368 21.01 1.63 -8.13
CA TYR A 368 20.07 2.38 -7.32
C TYR A 368 20.65 2.77 -5.96
N LYS A 369 20.17 3.88 -5.41
CA LYS A 369 20.43 4.28 -4.04
C LYS A 369 19.11 4.37 -3.29
N LEU A 370 18.95 3.53 -2.27
CA LEU A 370 17.77 3.52 -1.41
C LEU A 370 18.03 4.41 -0.18
N ASN A 371 17.13 5.36 0.04
CA ASN A 371 17.18 6.31 1.14
C ASN A 371 18.53 7.04 1.20
N ASP A 372 19.20 6.95 2.35
CA ASP A 372 20.49 7.59 2.63
C ASP A 372 21.62 6.55 2.62
N ALA A 373 21.43 5.42 1.92
CA ALA A 373 22.48 4.40 1.78
C ALA A 373 23.79 5.06 1.32
N PRO A 374 24.94 4.75 1.94
CA PRO A 374 26.19 5.43 1.64
C PRO A 374 26.56 5.26 0.17
N GLU A 375 26.49 4.02 -0.32
CA GLU A 375 26.84 3.62 -1.68
C GLU A 375 25.61 3.20 -2.49
N ALA A 376 25.70 3.35 -3.82
CA ALA A 376 24.71 2.82 -4.74
C ALA A 376 24.89 1.30 -4.91
N THR A 377 23.79 0.58 -5.07
CA THR A 377 23.75 -0.86 -5.33
C THR A 377 23.61 -1.10 -6.83
N ALA A 378 24.55 -1.84 -7.41
CA ALA A 378 24.49 -2.22 -8.82
C ALA A 378 23.34 -3.20 -9.08
N ILE A 379 22.65 -3.01 -10.20
CA ILE A 379 21.64 -3.94 -10.72
C ILE A 379 22.31 -4.73 -11.83
N THR A 380 22.68 -5.98 -11.51
CA THR A 380 23.24 -6.93 -12.47
C THR A 380 22.15 -7.66 -13.23
N PHE A 381 22.30 -7.71 -14.55
CA PHE A 381 21.45 -8.45 -15.48
C PHE A 381 22.29 -9.58 -16.09
N ASP A 382 21.83 -10.82 -15.99
CA ASP A 382 22.63 -12.01 -16.31
C ASP A 382 21.78 -13.07 -17.03
N GLU A 383 22.28 -14.29 -17.22
CA GLU A 383 21.52 -15.39 -17.81
C GLU A 383 20.51 -15.99 -16.80
N GLY A 384 19.21 -15.74 -17.02
CA GLY A 384 18.10 -16.36 -16.28
C GLY A 384 17.50 -15.49 -15.17
N ASP A 385 16.58 -16.09 -14.39
CA ASP A 385 15.81 -15.42 -13.33
C ASP A 385 16.57 -15.31 -11.98
N THR A 386 17.83 -15.74 -11.93
CA THR A 386 18.59 -15.90 -10.67
C THR A 386 19.19 -14.61 -10.10
N TYR A 387 19.17 -13.51 -10.86
CA TYR A 387 19.69 -12.19 -10.45
C TYR A 387 18.56 -11.15 -10.40
N ASN A 388 18.78 -9.95 -10.92
CA ASN A 388 17.72 -8.95 -11.08
C ASN A 388 16.94 -9.12 -12.38
N GLY A 389 17.34 -10.06 -13.25
CA GLY A 389 16.67 -10.41 -14.50
C GLY A 389 17.66 -10.71 -15.64
N LYS A 390 17.11 -11.11 -16.80
CA LYS A 390 17.88 -11.42 -18.02
C LYS A 390 18.63 -10.21 -18.58
N THR A 391 19.82 -10.40 -19.18
CA THR A 391 20.47 -9.38 -20.01
C THR A 391 19.45 -8.78 -21.01
N PRO A 392 19.26 -7.46 -21.06
CA PRO A 392 18.21 -6.86 -21.88
C PRO A 392 18.52 -7.00 -23.36
N SER A 393 17.48 -7.18 -24.17
CA SER A 393 17.54 -7.20 -25.63
C SER A 393 16.66 -6.09 -26.21
N VAL A 394 16.80 -5.85 -27.50
CA VAL A 394 15.87 -4.98 -28.24
C VAL A 394 14.56 -5.69 -28.56
N SER A 395 14.59 -7.01 -28.80
CA SER A 395 13.42 -7.78 -29.25
C SER A 395 12.38 -8.04 -28.16
N ASP A 396 12.77 -7.95 -26.88
CA ASP A 396 11.98 -8.44 -25.76
C ASP A 396 11.85 -7.39 -24.64
N ILE A 397 10.79 -7.53 -23.84
CA ILE A 397 10.60 -6.81 -22.58
C ILE A 397 10.81 -7.84 -21.47
N ASN A 398 11.85 -7.62 -20.67
CA ASN A 398 12.09 -8.39 -19.46
C ASN A 398 11.45 -7.68 -18.26
N VAL A 399 11.27 -8.39 -17.14
CA VAL A 399 10.78 -7.83 -15.88
C VAL A 399 11.87 -7.97 -14.82
N ALA A 400 12.33 -6.85 -14.28
CA ALA A 400 13.32 -6.87 -13.22
C ALA A 400 12.69 -7.26 -11.89
N LYS A 401 13.47 -7.89 -11.02
CA LYS A 401 13.10 -8.14 -9.61
C LYS A 401 14.27 -7.77 -8.71
N ILE A 402 14.12 -6.66 -7.98
CA ILE A 402 15.12 -6.18 -7.03
C ILE A 402 14.64 -6.45 -5.62
N THR A 403 15.48 -7.04 -4.78
CA THR A 403 15.23 -7.14 -3.34
C THR A 403 15.72 -5.86 -2.66
N LEU A 404 14.82 -5.15 -2.00
CA LEU A 404 15.12 -3.96 -1.21
C LEU A 404 15.24 -4.36 0.27
N THR A 405 16.34 -3.98 0.92
CA THR A 405 16.54 -4.10 2.37
C THR A 405 16.53 -2.73 3.02
N ASP A 406 16.39 -2.69 4.35
CA ASP A 406 16.45 -1.44 5.13
C ASP A 406 15.38 -0.41 4.71
N LEU A 407 14.20 -0.89 4.29
CA LEU A 407 13.03 -0.05 4.07
C LEU A 407 12.61 0.59 5.40
N LYS A 408 12.51 1.92 5.38
CA LYS A 408 12.09 2.71 6.54
C LYS A 408 10.57 2.65 6.69
N PHE A 409 10.10 2.73 7.93
CA PHE A 409 8.67 2.96 8.20
C PHE A 409 8.26 4.34 7.67
N GLY A 410 7.26 4.40 6.80
CA GLY A 410 6.79 5.64 6.17
C GLY A 410 7.51 5.95 4.87
N ALA A 411 7.96 7.20 4.72
CA ALA A 411 8.51 7.69 3.46
C ALA A 411 9.89 7.07 3.15
N ASN A 412 10.02 6.53 1.95
CA ASN A 412 11.25 6.03 1.35
C ASN A 412 11.52 6.77 0.04
N LYS A 413 12.80 6.80 -0.35
CA LYS A 413 13.26 7.37 -1.62
C LYS A 413 14.17 6.37 -2.32
N ILE A 414 13.96 6.12 -3.61
CA ILE A 414 14.89 5.36 -4.44
C ILE A 414 15.32 6.22 -5.62
N GLU A 415 16.62 6.29 -5.85
CA GLU A 415 17.23 7.00 -7.00
C GLU A 415 17.88 5.97 -7.91
N PHE A 416 17.55 6.00 -9.21
CA PHE A 416 18.21 5.22 -10.25
C PHE A 416 19.19 6.08 -11.02
N SER A 417 20.38 5.57 -11.28
CA SER A 417 21.45 6.26 -12.02
C SER A 417 22.32 5.28 -12.80
N LEU A 418 23.19 5.82 -13.65
CA LEU A 418 24.33 5.08 -14.20
C LEU A 418 25.50 5.09 -13.19
N PRO A 419 26.31 4.01 -13.14
CA PRO A 419 27.60 4.06 -12.48
C PRO A 419 28.48 5.15 -13.07
N THR A 420 29.19 5.89 -12.21
CA THR A 420 30.11 6.95 -12.64
C THR A 420 31.44 6.36 -13.10
N GLY A 421 32.14 7.06 -14.01
CA GLY A 421 33.52 6.73 -14.39
C GLY A 421 33.71 5.94 -15.69
N ASP A 422 32.64 5.49 -16.35
CA ASP A 422 32.71 4.86 -17.67
C ASP A 422 31.64 5.46 -18.62
N PRO A 423 32.05 6.32 -19.58
CA PRO A 423 31.12 6.96 -20.51
C PRO A 423 30.52 5.99 -21.55
N ALA A 424 31.03 4.76 -21.66
CA ALA A 424 30.48 3.75 -22.56
C ALA A 424 29.21 3.11 -21.99
N LYS A 425 28.95 3.22 -20.68
CA LYS A 425 27.80 2.57 -20.04
C LYS A 425 26.47 3.17 -20.47
N VAL A 426 25.49 2.30 -20.68
CA VAL A 426 24.14 2.66 -21.12
C VAL A 426 23.12 2.05 -20.17
N ALA A 427 22.15 2.85 -19.73
CA ALA A 427 21.04 2.35 -18.93
C ALA A 427 20.00 1.72 -19.87
N PRO A 428 19.39 0.58 -19.49
CA PRO A 428 18.26 0.07 -20.25
C PRO A 428 17.10 1.07 -20.21
N MET A 429 16.14 0.89 -21.12
CA MET A 429 14.83 1.50 -20.95
C MET A 429 14.19 0.94 -19.68
N ILE A 430 13.57 1.79 -18.87
CA ILE A 430 12.89 1.40 -17.62
C ILE A 430 11.45 1.90 -17.68
N GLY A 431 10.49 1.02 -17.35
CA GLY A 431 9.06 1.36 -17.31
C GLY A 431 8.54 1.55 -15.90
N ASN A 432 7.22 1.53 -15.75
CA ASN A 432 6.51 1.69 -14.48
C ASN A 432 7.01 0.70 -13.42
N MET A 433 7.01 1.16 -12.17
CA MET A 433 7.56 0.42 -11.05
C MET A 433 6.45 -0.18 -10.16
N TYR A 434 6.72 -1.33 -9.56
CA TYR A 434 5.76 -2.10 -8.76
C TYR A 434 6.42 -2.57 -7.48
N LEU A 435 5.92 -2.13 -6.33
CA LEU A 435 6.46 -2.47 -5.02
C LEU A 435 5.56 -3.48 -4.31
N THR A 436 6.13 -4.53 -3.75
CA THR A 436 5.42 -5.54 -2.96
C THR A 436 6.28 -5.99 -1.77
N SER A 437 5.67 -6.44 -0.68
CA SER A 437 6.40 -7.09 0.42
C SER A 437 6.45 -8.60 0.28
N ASN A 438 5.79 -9.17 -0.74
CA ASN A 438 5.72 -10.61 -0.96
C ASN A 438 6.06 -10.96 -2.42
N SER A 439 7.10 -11.76 -2.62
CA SER A 439 7.56 -12.17 -3.96
C SER A 439 6.55 -13.02 -4.72
N ASP A 440 5.60 -13.66 -4.04
CA ASP A 440 4.58 -14.51 -4.68
C ASP A 440 3.60 -13.69 -5.54
N ASN A 441 3.60 -12.36 -5.38
CA ASN A 441 2.80 -11.45 -6.22
C ASN A 441 3.38 -11.24 -7.63
N ALA A 442 4.50 -11.89 -8.00
CA ALA A 442 5.15 -11.74 -9.30
C ALA A 442 4.21 -11.95 -10.50
N ASN A 443 3.28 -12.90 -10.42
CA ASN A 443 2.29 -13.13 -11.49
C ASN A 443 1.28 -11.97 -11.61
N LYS A 444 0.80 -11.43 -10.49
CA LYS A 444 -0.11 -10.26 -10.50
C LYS A 444 0.58 -9.01 -11.05
N ILE A 445 1.85 -8.84 -10.69
CA ILE A 445 2.68 -7.75 -11.21
C ILE A 445 2.90 -7.91 -12.71
N SER A 446 3.27 -9.11 -13.17
CA SER A 446 3.43 -9.42 -14.60
C SER A 446 2.13 -9.17 -15.37
N ASN A 447 1.00 -9.58 -14.80
CA ASN A 447 -0.31 -9.28 -15.37
C ASN A 447 -0.53 -7.78 -15.54
N SER A 448 -0.25 -6.99 -14.52
CA SER A 448 -0.37 -5.53 -14.59
C SER A 448 0.59 -4.88 -15.57
N ILE A 449 1.84 -5.36 -15.67
CA ILE A 449 2.83 -4.86 -16.62
C ILE A 449 2.33 -5.09 -18.04
N PHE A 450 1.86 -6.29 -18.35
CA PHE A 450 1.50 -6.65 -19.71
C PHE A 450 0.01 -6.49 -20.03
N GLY A 451 -0.75 -5.88 -19.11
CA GLY A 451 -2.18 -5.62 -19.29
C GLY A 451 -3.03 -6.89 -19.36
N ASN A 452 -2.58 -7.99 -18.76
CA ASN A 452 -3.32 -9.24 -18.69
C ASN A 452 -4.36 -9.16 -17.57
N ASP A 453 -5.61 -9.38 -17.92
CA ASP A 453 -6.71 -9.59 -16.99
C ASP A 453 -7.10 -11.06 -17.03
N VAL A 454 -6.91 -11.75 -15.91
CA VAL A 454 -7.22 -13.19 -15.79
C VAL A 454 -8.67 -13.30 -15.34
N THR A 455 -9.56 -13.51 -16.31
CA THR A 455 -11.01 -13.53 -16.07
C THR A 455 -11.49 -14.85 -15.45
N SER A 456 -10.73 -15.93 -15.62
CA SER A 456 -10.94 -17.25 -15.03
C SER A 456 -9.66 -18.10 -15.09
N ASP A 457 -9.65 -19.27 -14.46
CA ASP A 457 -8.53 -20.23 -14.49
C ASP A 457 -8.14 -20.71 -15.90
N ASN A 458 -8.96 -20.42 -16.92
CA ASN A 458 -8.77 -20.88 -18.28
C ASN A 458 -8.73 -19.72 -19.30
N SER A 459 -8.84 -18.45 -18.90
CA SER A 459 -8.92 -17.34 -19.86
C SER A 459 -8.18 -16.08 -19.42
N VAL A 460 -7.50 -15.44 -20.36
CA VAL A 460 -6.71 -14.22 -20.14
C VAL A 460 -6.99 -13.21 -21.24
N THR A 461 -7.34 -11.99 -20.86
CA THR A 461 -7.54 -10.87 -21.79
C THR A 461 -6.38 -9.90 -21.72
N VAL A 462 -5.74 -9.63 -22.85
CA VAL A 462 -4.68 -8.61 -22.98
C VAL A 462 -5.30 -7.29 -23.38
N ASN A 463 -5.23 -6.31 -22.47
CA ASN A 463 -5.54 -4.92 -22.73
C ASN A 463 -4.39 -4.24 -23.48
N LEU A 464 -4.54 -4.05 -24.80
CA LEU A 464 -3.46 -3.55 -25.64
C LEU A 464 -3.06 -2.10 -25.31
N LEU A 465 -4.01 -1.28 -24.85
CA LEU A 465 -3.76 0.13 -24.49
C LEU A 465 -3.00 0.26 -23.17
N ASN A 466 -3.24 -0.63 -22.21
CA ASN A 466 -2.67 -0.52 -20.86
C ASN A 466 -1.54 -1.51 -20.57
N GLY A 467 -1.33 -2.51 -21.44
CA GLY A 467 -0.21 -3.45 -21.34
C GLY A 467 1.03 -2.99 -22.11
N TYR A 468 2.21 -3.21 -21.56
CA TYR A 468 3.47 -2.98 -22.28
C TYR A 468 3.56 -3.90 -23.50
N SER A 469 3.87 -3.32 -24.66
CA SER A 469 3.92 -4.00 -25.95
C SER A 469 4.93 -3.30 -26.86
N LEU A 470 5.39 -3.99 -27.91
CA LEU A 470 6.37 -3.48 -28.85
C LEU A 470 5.78 -3.39 -30.26
N GLY A 471 5.96 -2.26 -30.92
CA GLY A 471 5.78 -2.16 -32.38
C GLY A 471 7.10 -2.32 -33.12
N THR A 472 7.08 -2.40 -34.45
CA THR A 472 8.30 -2.29 -35.26
C THR A 472 8.29 -1.11 -36.23
N ASN A 473 7.20 -0.33 -36.24
CA ASN A 473 7.05 0.81 -37.13
C ASN A 473 6.37 1.99 -36.41
N TYR A 474 6.89 3.20 -36.63
CA TYR A 474 6.35 4.44 -36.07
C TYR A 474 4.88 4.72 -36.48
N SER A 475 4.44 4.19 -37.63
CA SER A 475 3.11 4.42 -38.19
C SER A 475 2.00 3.63 -37.50
N MET A 476 2.36 2.60 -36.72
CA MET A 476 1.43 1.85 -35.89
C MET A 476 0.78 2.77 -34.86
N LEU A 477 -0.54 2.66 -34.71
CA LEU A 477 -1.29 3.54 -33.80
C LEU A 477 -2.31 2.82 -32.92
N PHE A 478 -2.60 3.44 -31.78
CA PHE A 478 -3.79 3.17 -30.98
C PHE A 478 -4.91 4.11 -31.42
N TYR A 479 -5.91 3.58 -32.11
CA TYR A 479 -7.07 4.30 -32.62
C TYR A 479 -8.25 4.20 -31.65
N GLN A 480 -8.80 5.33 -31.23
CA GLN A 480 -10.02 5.42 -30.45
C GLN A 480 -11.23 5.43 -31.40
N LEU A 481 -12.08 4.42 -31.27
CA LEU A 481 -13.35 4.32 -31.98
C LEU A 481 -14.50 4.59 -31.02
N SER A 482 -15.32 5.59 -31.34
CA SER A 482 -16.52 5.97 -30.57
C SER A 482 -17.78 5.75 -31.41
N ASN A 483 -18.93 5.59 -30.75
CA ASN A 483 -20.24 5.45 -31.40
C ASN A 483 -20.29 4.31 -32.44
N TYR A 484 -19.79 3.13 -32.06
CA TYR A 484 -19.77 1.95 -32.93
C TYR A 484 -20.84 0.93 -32.51
N THR A 485 -21.12 0.00 -33.44
CA THR A 485 -21.96 -1.17 -33.20
C THR A 485 -21.11 -2.44 -33.29
N VAL A 486 -21.48 -3.47 -32.53
CA VAL A 486 -20.86 -4.80 -32.62
C VAL A 486 -21.90 -5.74 -33.22
N ASN A 487 -21.62 -6.33 -34.37
CA ASN A 487 -22.56 -7.21 -35.08
C ASN A 487 -24.00 -6.62 -35.20
N ASP A 488 -24.11 -5.33 -35.54
CA ASP A 488 -25.37 -4.58 -35.67
C ASP A 488 -26.24 -4.49 -34.39
N ALA A 489 -25.66 -4.76 -33.21
CA ALA A 489 -26.28 -4.46 -31.92
C ALA A 489 -26.34 -2.94 -31.65
N MET A 490 -27.09 -2.53 -30.61
CA MET A 490 -27.22 -1.12 -30.21
C MET A 490 -25.84 -0.46 -29.99
N PRO A 491 -25.67 0.83 -30.34
CA PRO A 491 -24.39 1.53 -30.22
C PRO A 491 -23.87 1.54 -28.78
N THR A 492 -22.56 1.33 -28.61
CA THR A 492 -21.90 1.39 -27.30
C THR A 492 -21.44 2.81 -26.98
N SER A 493 -21.62 3.26 -25.73
CA SER A 493 -21.17 4.59 -25.27
C SER A 493 -19.68 4.63 -24.92
N GLU A 494 -19.10 3.51 -24.49
CA GLU A 494 -17.68 3.42 -24.14
C GLU A 494 -16.80 3.28 -25.41
N PRO A 495 -15.72 4.07 -25.54
CA PRO A 495 -14.85 3.98 -26.70
C PRO A 495 -14.06 2.66 -26.71
N ALA A 496 -13.87 2.10 -27.90
CA ALA A 496 -12.92 1.00 -28.13
C ALA A 496 -11.56 1.57 -28.52
N TYR A 497 -10.49 0.91 -28.10
CA TYR A 497 -9.13 1.22 -28.54
C TYR A 497 -8.60 0.06 -29.38
N LEU A 498 -8.23 0.38 -30.61
CA LEU A 498 -7.79 -0.58 -31.62
C LEU A 498 -6.36 -0.32 -32.02
N VAL A 499 -5.58 -1.35 -32.29
CA VAL A 499 -4.25 -1.21 -32.90
C VAL A 499 -4.38 -1.33 -34.42
N GLY A 500 -3.93 -0.30 -35.13
CA GLY A 500 -3.93 -0.23 -36.59
C GLY A 500 -2.52 -0.24 -37.17
N PHE A 501 -2.43 -0.40 -38.49
CA PHE A 501 -1.17 -0.50 -39.25
C PHE A 501 -0.23 -1.60 -38.73
N ILE A 502 -0.77 -2.70 -38.22
CA ILE A 502 -0.01 -3.95 -38.12
C ILE A 502 0.13 -4.46 -39.56
N GLY A 503 1.29 -4.96 -39.94
CA GLY A 503 1.54 -5.37 -41.32
C GLY A 503 1.43 -4.23 -42.36
N GLY A 504 1.50 -4.63 -43.62
CA GLY A 504 1.26 -3.79 -44.79
C GLY A 504 2.44 -2.92 -45.21
N ALA A 505 2.44 -2.51 -46.47
CA ALA A 505 3.39 -1.53 -47.01
C ALA A 505 2.90 -0.09 -46.87
N GLN A 506 1.60 0.11 -46.58
CA GLN A 506 1.01 1.44 -46.47
C GLN A 506 1.57 2.17 -45.25
N ILE A 507 1.94 3.45 -45.43
CA ILE A 507 2.40 4.29 -44.34
C ILE A 507 1.23 5.15 -43.87
N ARG A 508 1.14 5.34 -42.56
CA ARG A 508 0.19 6.28 -41.98
C ARG A 508 0.54 7.70 -42.41
N ASN A 509 -0.35 8.34 -43.15
CA ASN A 509 -0.27 9.77 -43.43
C ASN A 509 -0.60 10.54 -42.15
N VAL A 510 0.39 11.13 -41.51
CA VAL A 510 0.22 11.97 -40.31
C VAL A 510 0.27 13.43 -40.75
N SER A 511 -0.76 14.21 -40.44
CA SER A 511 -0.73 15.67 -40.60
C SER A 511 0.54 16.27 -39.95
N PRO A 512 1.09 17.40 -40.43
CA PRO A 512 2.21 18.10 -39.78
C PRO A 512 1.89 18.67 -38.38
N THR A 513 0.67 18.47 -37.87
CA THR A 513 0.15 19.08 -36.64
C THR A 513 0.48 18.37 -35.32
N PRO A 514 1.25 17.27 -35.28
CA PRO A 514 2.23 17.05 -34.23
C PRO A 514 3.58 17.64 -34.69
N SER A 515 4.18 18.50 -33.87
CA SER A 515 5.59 18.89 -34.05
C SER A 515 6.52 17.70 -33.77
N ASN A 516 7.77 17.78 -34.23
CA ASN A 516 8.81 16.76 -33.98
C ASN A 516 8.46 15.36 -34.53
N ASN A 517 8.33 15.23 -35.86
CA ASN A 517 8.04 13.95 -36.50
C ASN A 517 9.30 13.10 -36.68
N ASN A 518 9.21 11.80 -36.38
CA ASN A 518 10.28 10.83 -36.63
C ASN A 518 9.71 9.61 -37.36
N THR A 519 10.33 9.21 -38.47
CA THR A 519 9.88 8.08 -39.31
C THR A 519 10.73 6.83 -39.12
N SER A 520 11.53 6.74 -38.06
CA SER A 520 12.21 5.52 -37.63
C SER A 520 11.56 5.02 -36.34
N PRO A 521 11.50 3.71 -36.04
CA PRO A 521 11.78 2.61 -36.96
C PRO A 521 10.67 2.47 -38.02
N ALA A 522 11.01 1.93 -39.20
CA ALA A 522 10.10 1.81 -40.35
C ALA A 522 10.11 0.40 -40.96
N GLN A 523 9.83 -0.63 -40.16
CA GLN A 523 9.63 -1.98 -40.72
C GLN A 523 8.29 -2.06 -41.45
N ASP A 524 8.27 -2.66 -42.65
CA ASP A 524 7.09 -2.76 -43.49
C ASP A 524 6.71 -4.23 -43.74
N ASN A 525 5.53 -4.44 -44.35
CA ASN A 525 5.03 -5.77 -44.70
C ASN A 525 4.95 -6.69 -43.46
N ASP A 526 5.37 -7.94 -43.58
CA ASP A 526 5.34 -8.95 -42.52
C ASP A 526 6.31 -8.66 -41.38
N SER A 527 7.32 -7.83 -41.64
CA SER A 527 8.23 -7.32 -40.61
C SER A 527 7.60 -6.19 -39.78
N ARG A 528 6.46 -5.62 -40.22
CA ARG A 528 5.67 -4.69 -39.42
C ARG A 528 4.79 -5.44 -38.42
N THR A 529 5.28 -5.64 -37.19
CA THR A 529 4.68 -6.52 -36.20
C THR A 529 4.32 -5.79 -34.91
N LEU A 530 3.31 -6.32 -34.22
CA LEU A 530 2.99 -6.01 -32.83
C LEU A 530 3.41 -7.21 -31.97
N THR A 531 4.29 -6.99 -31.00
CA THR A 531 4.61 -7.98 -29.96
C THR A 531 3.84 -7.67 -28.68
N ILE A 532 3.14 -8.67 -28.16
CA ILE A 532 2.45 -8.65 -26.87
C ILE A 532 2.95 -9.79 -25.98
N TYR A 533 2.59 -9.72 -24.70
CA TYR A 533 2.94 -10.74 -23.73
C TYR A 533 1.69 -11.25 -23.01
N VAL A 534 1.49 -12.56 -23.03
CA VAL A 534 0.30 -13.24 -22.51
C VAL A 534 0.71 -14.12 -21.34
N ASN A 535 0.24 -13.79 -20.13
CA ASN A 535 0.54 -14.57 -18.93
C ASN A 535 -0.56 -15.58 -18.65
N VAL A 536 -0.41 -16.83 -19.11
CA VAL A 536 -1.45 -17.84 -19.00
C VAL A 536 -1.32 -18.70 -17.74
N PRO A 537 -2.43 -19.09 -17.11
CA PRO A 537 -2.42 -19.85 -15.86
C PRO A 537 -1.96 -21.31 -16.02
N LYS A 538 -2.05 -21.88 -17.23
CA LYS A 538 -1.76 -23.29 -17.51
C LYS A 538 -1.10 -23.44 -18.88
N THR A 539 -0.27 -24.47 -19.05
CA THR A 539 0.21 -24.85 -20.38
C THR A 539 -0.93 -25.48 -21.18
N GLY A 540 -1.08 -25.13 -22.45
CA GLY A 540 -2.06 -25.77 -23.33
C GLY A 540 -2.33 -25.03 -24.65
N GLU A 541 -3.39 -25.45 -25.33
CA GLU A 541 -3.85 -24.88 -26.60
C GLU A 541 -4.91 -23.79 -26.35
N TYR A 542 -4.60 -22.56 -26.73
CA TYR A 542 -5.46 -21.39 -26.49
C TYR A 542 -6.11 -20.91 -27.78
N SER A 543 -7.44 -20.82 -27.78
CA SER A 543 -8.20 -20.11 -28.81
C SER A 543 -8.08 -18.60 -28.62
N ILE A 544 -8.26 -17.85 -29.70
CA ILE A 544 -8.08 -16.40 -29.75
C ILE A 544 -9.41 -15.74 -30.08
N HIS A 545 -9.78 -14.76 -29.27
CA HIS A 545 -10.90 -13.87 -29.49
C HIS A 545 -10.45 -12.41 -29.58
N SER A 546 -11.03 -11.65 -30.49
CA SER A 546 -10.81 -10.21 -30.59
C SER A 546 -11.98 -9.51 -31.30
N THR A 547 -12.05 -8.20 -31.16
CA THR A 547 -12.82 -7.36 -32.09
C THR A 547 -11.91 -6.86 -33.20
N TYR A 548 -12.47 -6.64 -34.38
CA TYR A 548 -11.74 -6.07 -35.49
C TYR A 548 -12.55 -5.03 -36.26
N ILE A 549 -11.86 -4.16 -36.98
CA ILE A 549 -12.47 -3.30 -37.97
C ILE A 549 -11.65 -3.25 -39.25
N TYR A 550 -12.38 -3.31 -40.36
CA TYR A 550 -11.86 -3.13 -41.70
C TYR A 550 -13.02 -2.73 -42.63
N SER A 551 -12.87 -1.63 -43.37
CA SER A 551 -13.79 -1.25 -44.45
C SER A 551 -13.02 -0.98 -45.75
N ALA A 552 -13.51 -1.54 -46.86
CA ALA A 552 -13.04 -1.32 -48.22
C ALA A 552 -13.95 -0.35 -49.00
N GLY A 553 -14.95 0.24 -48.32
CA GLY A 553 -16.03 1.02 -48.93
C GLY A 553 -17.41 0.48 -48.54
N SER A 554 -18.44 1.31 -48.63
CA SER A 554 -19.79 1.04 -48.09
C SER A 554 -20.52 -0.17 -48.66
N SER A 555 -20.09 -0.69 -49.80
CA SER A 555 -20.75 -1.78 -50.54
C SER A 555 -19.87 -3.03 -50.71
N ASP A 556 -18.59 -2.98 -50.36
CA ASP A 556 -17.69 -4.12 -50.50
C ASP A 556 -17.59 -4.89 -49.17
N THR A 557 -18.15 -6.10 -49.17
CA THR A 557 -18.06 -7.08 -48.08
C THR A 557 -17.29 -8.34 -48.52
N THR A 558 -16.66 -8.29 -49.70
CA THR A 558 -16.00 -9.42 -50.34
C THR A 558 -14.48 -9.35 -50.21
N THR A 559 -13.92 -8.13 -50.20
CA THR A 559 -12.49 -7.96 -49.95
C THR A 559 -12.13 -8.42 -48.55
N THR A 560 -10.99 -9.07 -48.44
CA THR A 560 -10.51 -9.66 -47.20
C THR A 560 -9.19 -9.05 -46.76
N ARG A 561 -8.95 -9.11 -45.45
CA ARG A 561 -7.64 -8.86 -44.84
C ARG A 561 -7.29 -10.04 -43.95
N SER A 562 -6.00 -10.23 -43.75
CA SER A 562 -5.49 -11.36 -42.97
C SER A 562 -4.65 -10.89 -41.80
N ILE A 563 -4.60 -11.69 -40.75
CA ILE A 563 -3.76 -11.45 -39.58
C ILE A 563 -3.22 -12.78 -39.06
N LYS A 564 -1.95 -12.79 -38.64
CA LYS A 564 -1.26 -13.95 -38.09
C LYS A 564 -0.89 -13.68 -36.63
N PHE A 565 -1.14 -14.66 -35.77
CA PHE A 565 -0.63 -14.71 -34.40
C PHE A 565 0.36 -15.86 -34.32
N SER A 566 1.53 -15.65 -33.71
CA SER A 566 2.57 -16.67 -33.58
C SER A 566 3.38 -16.48 -32.30
N THR A 567 3.92 -17.56 -31.75
CA THR A 567 4.90 -17.46 -30.64
C THR A 567 6.34 -17.27 -31.14
N ASP A 568 6.56 -17.46 -32.45
CA ASP A 568 7.85 -17.32 -33.11
C ASP A 568 7.63 -16.82 -34.54
N SER A 569 8.30 -15.73 -34.92
CA SER A 569 8.20 -15.14 -36.26
C SER A 569 8.78 -16.03 -37.36
N SER A 570 9.63 -16.99 -37.00
CA SER A 570 10.35 -17.88 -37.92
C SER A 570 9.76 -19.29 -38.03
N ASN A 571 8.79 -19.64 -37.19
CA ASN A 571 8.21 -20.98 -37.10
C ASN A 571 6.68 -20.94 -37.12
N ASP A 572 6.09 -21.34 -38.25
CA ASP A 572 4.64 -21.39 -38.43
C ASP A 572 3.97 -22.60 -37.74
N SER A 573 4.72 -23.53 -37.11
CA SER A 573 4.12 -24.67 -36.38
C SER A 573 3.27 -24.26 -35.17
N ASN A 574 3.52 -23.06 -34.63
CA ASN A 574 2.70 -22.45 -33.61
C ASN A 574 2.20 -21.07 -34.03
N ALA A 575 1.50 -21.06 -35.16
CA ALA A 575 0.84 -19.87 -35.70
C ALA A 575 -0.64 -20.12 -36.01
N VAL A 576 -1.45 -19.09 -35.82
CA VAL A 576 -2.87 -19.04 -36.20
C VAL A 576 -3.07 -17.89 -37.18
N SER A 577 -3.59 -18.21 -38.37
CA SER A 577 -3.86 -17.24 -39.43
C SER A 577 -5.36 -17.08 -39.61
N ILE A 578 -5.83 -15.84 -39.67
CA ILE A 578 -7.24 -15.48 -39.68
C ILE A 578 -7.50 -14.51 -40.82
N THR A 579 -8.49 -14.80 -41.65
CA THR A 579 -8.93 -13.94 -42.74
C THR A 579 -10.31 -13.38 -42.44
N VAL A 580 -10.42 -12.06 -42.38
CA VAL A 580 -11.67 -11.35 -42.10
C VAL A 580 -12.17 -10.62 -43.34
N LYS A 581 -13.49 -10.54 -43.48
CA LYS A 581 -14.14 -9.76 -44.55
C LYS A 581 -14.31 -8.30 -44.15
N SER A 582 -14.36 -7.45 -45.16
CA SER A 582 -14.73 -6.05 -45.00
C SER A 582 -16.15 -5.89 -44.41
N LEU A 583 -16.30 -4.93 -43.50
CA LEU A 583 -17.55 -4.66 -42.77
C LEU A 583 -18.42 -3.57 -43.43
N GLY A 584 -17.96 -2.99 -44.54
CA GLY A 584 -18.62 -1.87 -45.22
C GLY A 584 -18.53 -0.52 -44.49
N SER A 585 -18.34 -0.49 -43.16
CA SER A 585 -18.30 0.76 -42.38
C SER A 585 -17.17 0.78 -41.36
N TRP A 586 -16.58 1.96 -41.16
CA TRP A 586 -15.64 2.27 -40.06
C TRP A 586 -16.34 2.52 -38.71
N SER A 587 -17.66 2.33 -38.63
CA SER A 587 -18.45 2.38 -37.37
C SER A 587 -18.96 1.01 -36.91
N LYS A 588 -18.53 -0.08 -37.54
CA LYS A 588 -18.90 -1.46 -37.18
C LYS A 588 -17.68 -2.24 -36.72
N LEU A 589 -17.79 -2.92 -35.59
CA LEU A 589 -16.83 -3.92 -35.15
C LEU A 589 -17.34 -5.32 -35.50
N GLY A 590 -16.49 -6.08 -36.18
CA GLY A 590 -16.64 -7.52 -36.33
C GLY A 590 -15.93 -8.26 -35.19
N GLN A 591 -16.11 -9.57 -35.15
CA GLN A 591 -15.49 -10.44 -34.16
C GLN A 591 -14.62 -11.49 -34.81
N ILE A 592 -13.50 -11.77 -34.16
CA ILE A 592 -12.63 -12.91 -34.39
C ILE A 592 -12.86 -13.88 -33.24
N ASP A 593 -13.12 -15.14 -33.56
CA ASP A 593 -13.19 -16.26 -32.62
C ASP A 593 -12.65 -17.50 -33.33
N THR A 594 -11.54 -18.04 -32.85
CA THR A 594 -10.93 -19.24 -33.42
C THR A 594 -11.44 -20.54 -32.82
N SER A 595 -12.20 -20.50 -31.72
CA SER A 595 -12.79 -21.68 -31.07
C SER A 595 -13.95 -22.27 -31.87
N SER A 596 -14.68 -21.43 -32.62
CA SER A 596 -15.82 -21.86 -33.44
C SER A 596 -15.43 -22.17 -34.89
N SER A 597 -16.10 -23.16 -35.48
CA SER A 597 -15.94 -23.53 -36.89
C SER A 597 -16.71 -22.64 -37.87
N GLU A 598 -17.64 -21.82 -37.37
CA GLU A 598 -18.65 -21.10 -38.17
C GLU A 598 -18.50 -19.56 -38.20
N THR A 599 -17.40 -18.99 -37.71
CA THR A 599 -17.26 -17.54 -37.61
C THR A 599 -17.08 -16.81 -38.95
N SER A 600 -17.55 -15.55 -38.99
CA SER A 600 -17.43 -14.59 -40.10
C SER A 600 -15.98 -14.18 -40.49
N GLY A 601 -14.97 -14.82 -39.89
CA GLY A 601 -13.56 -14.76 -40.26
C GLY A 601 -13.02 -16.17 -40.43
N ILE A 602 -12.66 -16.55 -41.66
CA ILE A 602 -12.20 -17.90 -42.00
C ILE A 602 -10.76 -18.04 -41.49
N THR A 603 -10.50 -18.99 -40.60
CA THR A 603 -9.12 -19.41 -40.28
C THR A 603 -8.48 -19.98 -41.54
N THR A 604 -7.39 -19.36 -41.99
CA THR A 604 -6.62 -19.81 -43.16
C THR A 604 -5.51 -20.74 -42.68
N GLY A 605 -5.85 -22.01 -42.49
CA GLY A 605 -4.91 -23.04 -42.02
C GLY A 605 -5.59 -24.09 -41.16
N SER A 606 -4.91 -25.20 -40.91
CA SER A 606 -5.42 -26.29 -40.06
C SER A 606 -5.40 -25.93 -38.57
N LYS A 607 -4.54 -25.01 -38.11
CA LYS A 607 -4.38 -24.66 -36.70
C LYS A 607 -5.25 -23.47 -36.28
N ARG A 608 -5.99 -23.62 -35.18
CA ARG A 608 -6.92 -22.63 -34.61
C ARG A 608 -6.50 -22.13 -33.23
N THR A 609 -5.54 -22.79 -32.61
CA THR A 609 -5.05 -22.50 -31.26
C THR A 609 -3.56 -22.18 -31.26
N LEU A 610 -3.12 -21.42 -30.27
CA LEU A 610 -1.71 -21.27 -29.95
C LEU A 610 -1.37 -22.15 -28.75
N ASN A 611 -0.29 -22.92 -28.87
CA ASN A 611 0.31 -23.59 -27.74
C ASN A 611 1.03 -22.55 -26.88
N LEU A 612 0.58 -22.35 -25.64
CA LEU A 612 1.19 -21.42 -24.69
C LEU A 612 1.65 -22.21 -23.46
N GLN A 613 2.79 -21.81 -22.90
CA GLN A 613 3.33 -22.38 -21.66
C GLN A 613 2.77 -21.63 -20.46
N GLN A 614 2.57 -22.30 -19.32
CA GLN A 614 2.21 -21.62 -18.08
C GLN A 614 3.20 -20.48 -17.79
N GLY A 615 2.65 -19.32 -17.42
CA GLY A 615 3.43 -18.10 -17.24
C GLY A 615 3.40 -17.20 -18.48
N LEU A 616 4.40 -16.33 -18.57
CA LEU A 616 4.47 -15.27 -19.58
C LEU A 616 4.95 -15.79 -20.94
N ASN A 617 4.15 -15.60 -21.98
CA ASN A 617 4.46 -15.98 -23.35
C ASN A 617 4.56 -14.75 -24.24
N LYS A 618 5.54 -14.74 -25.14
CA LYS A 618 5.62 -13.74 -26.22
C LYS A 618 4.70 -14.16 -27.36
N VAL A 619 3.85 -13.26 -27.83
CA VAL A 619 3.02 -13.44 -29.02
C VAL A 619 3.26 -12.30 -30.00
N ILE A 620 3.54 -12.66 -31.25
CA ILE A 620 3.82 -11.75 -32.35
C ILE A 620 2.60 -11.75 -33.28
N VAL A 621 2.07 -10.56 -33.53
CA VAL A 621 0.96 -10.29 -34.43
C VAL A 621 1.52 -9.65 -35.71
N SER A 622 1.23 -10.24 -36.86
CA SER A 622 1.74 -9.80 -38.16
C SER A 622 0.71 -10.00 -39.28
N GLN A 623 1.05 -9.64 -40.52
CA GLN A 623 0.23 -9.98 -41.70
C GLN A 623 0.47 -11.43 -42.17
N VAL A 624 -0.49 -11.99 -42.90
CA VAL A 624 -0.27 -13.16 -43.78
C VAL A 624 -0.04 -12.68 -45.21
N SER A 625 -0.96 -11.85 -45.71
CA SER A 625 -0.89 -11.22 -47.04
C SER A 625 -1.65 -9.88 -47.04
N GLY A 626 -1.06 -8.85 -47.65
CA GLY A 626 -1.65 -7.51 -47.71
C GLY A 626 -1.76 -6.85 -46.34
N ASP A 627 -2.56 -5.79 -46.23
CA ASP A 627 -2.75 -5.08 -44.96
C ASP A 627 -3.56 -5.91 -43.95
N THR A 628 -3.33 -5.71 -42.65
CA THR A 628 -4.15 -6.34 -41.58
C THR A 628 -5.41 -5.51 -41.27
N PRO A 629 -6.46 -6.11 -40.68
CA PRO A 629 -7.49 -5.33 -40.00
C PRO A 629 -6.90 -4.61 -38.78
N TYR A 630 -7.64 -3.63 -38.27
CA TYR A 630 -7.36 -3.05 -36.95
C TYR A 630 -7.97 -3.97 -35.90
N ILE A 631 -7.28 -4.21 -34.79
CA ILE A 631 -7.71 -5.19 -33.77
C ILE A 631 -7.85 -4.56 -32.38
N GLY A 632 -8.83 -5.04 -31.62
CA GLY A 632 -9.02 -4.66 -30.22
C GLY A 632 -8.24 -5.56 -29.26
N ASN A 633 -8.65 -5.53 -27.99
CA ASN A 633 -8.11 -6.43 -26.96
C ASN A 633 -8.21 -7.90 -27.40
N LEU A 634 -7.27 -8.71 -26.92
CA LEU A 634 -7.14 -10.11 -27.30
C LEU A 634 -7.46 -10.99 -26.10
N THR A 635 -8.41 -11.90 -26.24
CA THR A 635 -8.73 -12.89 -25.22
C THR A 635 -8.20 -14.25 -25.65
N PHE A 636 -7.43 -14.89 -24.79
CA PHE A 636 -6.88 -16.22 -24.98
C PHE A 636 -7.61 -17.16 -24.03
N THR A 637 -8.30 -18.17 -24.58
CA THR A 637 -9.08 -19.14 -23.78
C THR A 637 -8.57 -20.55 -24.03
N LEU A 638 -8.19 -21.23 -22.95
CA LEU A 638 -7.71 -22.61 -22.96
C LEU A 638 -8.81 -23.51 -23.54
N SER A 639 -8.44 -24.30 -24.55
CA SER A 639 -9.36 -25.18 -25.25
C SER A 639 -9.41 -26.54 -24.56
N ASP A 640 -10.63 -27.07 -24.35
CA ASP A 640 -10.84 -28.38 -23.69
C ASP A 640 -10.51 -29.58 -24.61
N THR A 641 -10.25 -29.34 -25.90
CA THR A 641 -9.93 -30.38 -26.89
C THR A 641 -8.58 -30.08 -27.55
N PRO A 642 -7.56 -30.96 -27.41
CA PRO A 642 -6.32 -30.82 -28.16
C PRO A 642 -6.61 -30.96 -29.67
N GLN A 643 -6.17 -30.01 -30.50
CA GLN A 643 -6.12 -30.25 -31.94
C GLN A 643 -5.01 -31.27 -32.26
N GLU A 644 -5.34 -32.35 -32.97
CA GLU A 644 -4.32 -33.19 -33.60
C GLU A 644 -3.51 -32.34 -34.59
N ASN A 645 -2.18 -32.29 -34.39
CA ASN A 645 -1.27 -31.75 -35.38
C ASN A 645 -1.47 -32.52 -36.69
N ALA A 646 -1.73 -31.81 -37.80
CA ALA A 646 -1.62 -32.41 -39.11
C ALA A 646 -0.18 -32.91 -39.29
N ASN A 647 -0.05 -34.23 -39.40
CA ASN A 647 1.21 -34.95 -39.61
C ASN A 647 2.02 -34.25 -40.73
N PRO A 648 3.31 -33.91 -40.54
CA PRO A 648 4.12 -33.42 -41.64
C PRO A 648 4.07 -34.48 -42.74
N SER A 649 3.60 -34.11 -43.92
CA SER A 649 3.51 -35.02 -45.06
C SER A 649 4.85 -35.72 -45.26
N THR A 650 4.92 -36.99 -44.88
CA THR A 650 5.98 -37.88 -45.31
C THR A 650 5.86 -37.98 -46.81
N THR A 651 6.74 -37.28 -47.52
CA THR A 651 6.95 -37.47 -48.94
C THR A 651 7.38 -38.91 -49.13
N VAL A 652 6.46 -39.75 -49.59
CA VAL A 652 6.78 -41.12 -50.01
C VAL A 652 7.73 -40.96 -51.19
N ALA A 653 8.99 -41.30 -50.99
CA ALA A 653 9.96 -41.43 -52.07
C ALA A 653 9.45 -42.50 -53.04
N SER A 654 8.95 -42.06 -54.17
CA SER A 654 8.69 -42.89 -55.35
C SER A 654 10.03 -43.46 -55.81
N THR A 655 10.33 -44.70 -55.43
CA THR A 655 11.35 -45.51 -56.08
C THR A 655 10.89 -45.83 -57.50
N MET A 656 11.55 -45.24 -58.50
CA MET A 656 11.46 -45.73 -59.88
C MET A 656 12.11 -47.12 -59.97
N PRO A 657 11.55 -48.06 -60.73
CA PRO A 657 12.17 -49.34 -61.00
C PRO A 657 13.25 -49.19 -62.08
N GLU A 658 14.46 -49.69 -61.82
CA GLU A 658 15.47 -49.92 -62.85
C GLU A 658 14.98 -50.98 -63.84
N SER A 659 14.97 -50.66 -65.13
CA SER A 659 15.02 -51.64 -66.21
C SER A 659 16.26 -51.41 -67.05
N ARG A 660 16.93 -52.53 -67.36
CA ARG A 660 18.02 -52.67 -68.33
C ARG A 660 17.76 -52.01 -69.67
#